data_AF-A0A4Q4YDH5-F1
#
_entry.id   AF-A0A4Q4YDH5-F1
#
_cell.length_a   1.000
_cell.length_b   1.000
_cell.length_c   1.000
_cell.angle_alpha   90.00
_cell.angle_beta   90.00
_cell.angle_gamma   90.00
#
_symmetry.space_group_name_H-M   'P 1'
#
loop_
_entity.id
_entity.type
_entity.pdbx_description
1 polymer ?
#
loop_
_entity_poly.entity_id
_entity_poly.type
_entity_poly.pdbx_seq_one_letter_code
_entity_poly.pdbx_strand_id
1 'polypeptide(L)'
;MAQYNNIPDFDSLPPVAGMPQGCAWGFFDKDGKKDVHGCLNLLTPEVVREAYKEARDGVSFSLNYPMDFMRMYSPRQPTEHKVLTWREDLKMGNSLILDDVVSFNTQSSTQWDSLLHFGHQSTECFYHGTKVTKEQLMRDSRAYDPERTLPTLDHWHDRGGLVGRGILLDYRAYAQAKGIGYTPFSRHVITTADLEAMAAHQGTEFRQGDILFVRSGFDEDLAPLDGEQQNEKMTQGGWAAIGIEGTEATAKWFWNKHFSAVAGDMLGFEVYPPVNSEGKPDPGAHLVLHQWFLAMFGLPIGEHFKLDELAEYCAKVGRYSFLLTSVPMNVPGLIGSPPNALALMQKVEEMVSSETDYITVQPGDAVTEVEPPEPVLATLYSGSLRLKDCRGTAVLSIDLAESGPQHSTFANFALFVPEQRAVGGYIRSTETRCGVGSTTPAVENTGTNVRGSNFRRMECPVMKLMSDYEVTLVNDNSSLSFRIRLVFYVTDLVSHSAGVLPPFESGVWKVHVELPDQYPYKSPSIGFVNRIFHPNIDELSGSVCLDVINQTWSPMFDMINIFEVFLPQLLRYPNPADPLNGEAAALLMREPKSYENKVKEYVQKYASKDAADEAGAESEDDDDMSSVASFGDDDDQPAGHMDDV
;
A
#
# COMPACT_ATOMS: atom_id res chain seq x y z
N MET A 1 9.86 -20.32 4.23
CA MET A 1 8.44 -19.99 3.96
C MET A 1 7.97 -20.88 2.82
N ALA A 2 6.75 -21.39 2.87
CA ALA A 2 6.23 -22.27 1.80
C ALA A 2 6.01 -21.45 0.53
N GLN A 3 6.69 -21.82 -0.56
CA GLN A 3 6.43 -21.28 -1.89
C GLN A 3 5.47 -22.22 -2.62
N TYR A 4 4.25 -21.77 -2.90
CA TYR A 4 3.23 -22.55 -3.61
C TYR A 4 3.43 -22.44 -5.14
N ASN A 5 4.61 -22.80 -5.64
CA ASN A 5 4.93 -22.63 -7.06
C ASN A 5 4.34 -23.72 -7.97
N ASN A 6 3.84 -24.82 -7.39
CA ASN A 6 3.26 -25.97 -8.10
C ASN A 6 1.99 -26.45 -7.38
N ILE A 7 0.92 -25.67 -7.44
CA ILE A 7 -0.39 -26.06 -6.91
C ILE A 7 -1.00 -27.08 -7.88
N PRO A 8 -1.44 -28.28 -7.42
CA PRO A 8 -2.10 -29.23 -8.30
C PRO A 8 -3.41 -28.65 -8.84
N ASP A 9 -3.69 -28.91 -10.11
CA ASP A 9 -5.03 -28.70 -10.66
C ASP A 9 -6.05 -29.56 -9.90
N PHE A 10 -7.32 -29.15 -9.95
CA PHE A 10 -8.45 -29.78 -9.26
C PHE A 10 -8.51 -31.32 -9.42
N ASP A 11 -8.32 -31.82 -10.65
CA ASP A 11 -8.37 -33.26 -10.93
C ASP A 11 -7.12 -34.00 -10.41
N SER A 12 -6.03 -33.28 -10.15
CA SER A 12 -4.75 -33.81 -9.67
C SER A 12 -4.57 -33.66 -8.17
N LEU A 13 -5.53 -33.05 -7.47
CA LEU A 13 -5.53 -32.99 -6.01
C LEU A 13 -5.55 -34.41 -5.42
N PRO A 14 -4.75 -34.68 -4.36
CA PRO A 14 -4.78 -35.97 -3.69
C PRO A 14 -6.20 -36.29 -3.18
N PRO A 15 -6.67 -37.54 -3.34
CA PRO A 15 -8.01 -37.91 -2.89
C PRO A 15 -8.10 -37.86 -1.35
N VAL A 16 -9.18 -37.28 -0.84
CA VAL A 16 -9.49 -37.21 0.58
C VAL A 16 -10.58 -38.23 0.89
N ALA A 17 -10.32 -39.13 1.85
CA ALA A 17 -11.25 -40.21 2.18
C ALA A 17 -12.63 -39.68 2.59
N GLY A 18 -13.69 -40.14 1.92
CA GLY A 18 -15.08 -39.75 2.19
C GLY A 18 -15.50 -38.40 1.60
N MET A 19 -14.61 -37.72 0.87
CA MET A 19 -14.89 -36.46 0.19
C MET A 19 -14.86 -36.64 -1.34
N PRO A 20 -15.56 -35.79 -2.12
CA PRO A 20 -15.45 -35.80 -3.57
C PRO A 20 -14.02 -35.45 -4.03
N GLN A 21 -13.65 -35.88 -5.24
CA GLN A 21 -12.39 -35.50 -5.89
C GLN A 21 -12.31 -33.97 -5.99
N GLY A 22 -11.14 -33.40 -5.71
CA GLY A 22 -10.94 -31.95 -5.70
C GLY A 22 -11.05 -31.30 -4.31
N CYS A 23 -11.38 -32.05 -3.26
CA CYS A 23 -11.25 -31.56 -1.89
C CYS A 23 -9.78 -31.24 -1.57
N ALA A 24 -9.48 -30.02 -1.12
CA ALA A 24 -8.11 -29.54 -0.94
C ALA A 24 -7.54 -29.81 0.46
N TRP A 25 -8.21 -30.60 1.28
CA TRP A 25 -7.78 -30.81 2.67
C TRP A 25 -6.41 -31.47 2.76
N GLY A 26 -5.60 -30.93 3.67
CA GLY A 26 -4.22 -31.37 3.88
C GLY A 26 -3.21 -30.74 2.93
N PHE A 27 -3.65 -30.03 1.88
CA PHE A 27 -2.74 -29.34 0.96
C PHE A 27 -1.96 -28.21 1.63
N PHE A 28 -2.64 -27.42 2.47
CA PHE A 28 -2.05 -26.28 3.17
C PHE A 28 -1.46 -26.63 4.55
N ASP A 29 -1.52 -27.90 4.96
CA ASP A 29 -0.97 -28.34 6.24
C ASP A 29 0.53 -28.11 6.31
N LYS A 30 1.01 -27.70 7.49
CA LYS A 30 2.42 -27.42 7.75
C LYS A 30 2.86 -28.07 9.03
N ASP A 31 4.02 -28.73 8.98
CA ASP A 31 4.68 -29.34 10.14
C ASP A 31 3.75 -30.29 10.93
N GLY A 32 2.87 -31.01 10.23
CA GLY A 32 1.89 -31.94 10.81
C GLY A 32 0.71 -31.27 11.52
N LYS A 33 0.57 -29.94 11.42
CA LYS A 33 -0.59 -29.20 11.92
C LYS A 33 -1.57 -28.93 10.79
N LYS A 34 -2.85 -29.11 11.12
CA LYS A 34 -3.96 -28.79 10.22
C LYS A 34 -4.03 -27.29 9.98
N ASP A 35 -4.19 -26.91 8.72
CA ASP A 35 -4.46 -25.53 8.32
C ASP A 35 -5.86 -25.05 8.74
N VAL A 36 -5.97 -23.75 9.02
CA VAL A 36 -7.21 -23.05 9.41
C VAL A 36 -7.54 -21.85 8.51
N HIS A 37 -6.67 -21.54 7.53
CA HIS A 37 -6.78 -20.34 6.68
C HIS A 37 -7.17 -20.64 5.23
N GLY A 38 -6.98 -21.87 4.76
CA GLY A 38 -7.30 -22.30 3.41
C GLY A 38 -6.53 -21.52 2.34
N CYS A 39 -7.23 -21.07 1.30
CA CYS A 39 -6.65 -20.37 0.16
C CYS A 39 -5.99 -19.03 0.52
N LEU A 40 -6.24 -18.46 1.71
CA LEU A 40 -5.48 -17.30 2.19
C LEU A 40 -3.99 -17.59 2.39
N ASN A 41 -3.59 -18.86 2.46
CA ASN A 41 -2.20 -19.25 2.43
C ASN A 41 -1.49 -18.87 1.11
N LEU A 42 -2.23 -18.69 0.01
CA LEU A 42 -1.69 -18.26 -1.28
C LEU A 42 -1.17 -16.83 -1.27
N LEU A 43 -1.60 -16.01 -0.30
CA LEU A 43 -1.06 -14.68 -0.01
C LEU A 43 0.29 -14.81 0.72
N THR A 44 1.28 -15.35 0.00
CA THR A 44 2.68 -15.44 0.46
C THR A 44 3.31 -14.05 0.55
N PRO A 45 4.39 -13.87 1.33
CA PRO A 45 5.07 -12.58 1.40
C PRO A 45 5.54 -12.04 0.05
N GLU A 46 5.88 -12.91 -0.90
CA GLU A 46 6.20 -12.54 -2.28
C GLU A 46 4.96 -12.01 -3.02
N VAL A 47 3.83 -12.71 -2.95
CA VAL A 47 2.55 -12.29 -3.57
C VAL A 47 2.07 -10.96 -2.98
N VAL A 48 2.13 -10.81 -1.65
CA VAL A 48 1.74 -9.57 -0.96
C VAL A 48 2.64 -8.41 -1.35
N ARG A 49 3.95 -8.63 -1.47
CA ARG A 49 4.90 -7.61 -1.93
C ARG A 49 4.63 -7.16 -3.36
N GLU A 50 4.26 -8.09 -4.24
CA GLU A 50 3.81 -7.74 -5.58
C GLU A 50 2.50 -6.95 -5.55
N ALA A 51 1.56 -7.27 -4.65
CA ALA A 51 0.33 -6.50 -4.48
C ALA A 51 0.57 -5.05 -4.02
N TYR A 52 1.63 -4.78 -3.23
CA TYR A 52 2.00 -3.41 -2.84
C TYR A 52 2.27 -2.49 -4.04
N LYS A 53 2.63 -3.06 -5.19
CA LYS A 53 2.82 -2.32 -6.44
C LYS A 53 1.50 -1.79 -7.02
N GLU A 54 0.34 -2.19 -6.51
CA GLU A 54 -0.94 -1.68 -6.99
C GLU A 54 -1.32 -0.35 -6.30
N ALA A 55 -0.86 -0.10 -5.07
CA ALA A 55 -1.16 1.10 -4.28
C ALA A 55 -0.16 2.24 -4.53
N ARG A 56 -0.43 3.09 -5.52
CA ARG A 56 0.47 4.18 -5.92
C ARG A 56 -0.26 5.50 -6.29
N ASP A 57 -1.58 5.61 -6.04
CA ASP A 57 -2.53 6.69 -6.43
C ASP A 57 -2.58 7.71 -5.32
N GLY A 58 -2.47 7.21 -4.10
CA GLY A 58 -2.96 7.94 -2.94
C GLY A 58 -4.49 8.04 -2.90
N VAL A 59 -5.23 7.26 -3.70
CA VAL A 59 -6.68 7.10 -3.53
C VAL A 59 -7.02 5.77 -2.88
N SER A 60 -8.08 5.80 -2.07
CA SER A 60 -8.62 4.63 -1.39
C SER A 60 -10.14 4.63 -1.46
N PHE A 61 -10.73 3.46 -1.70
CA PHE A 61 -12.18 3.26 -1.75
C PHE A 61 -12.61 2.37 -0.58
N SER A 62 -13.59 2.84 0.21
CA SER A 62 -14.27 2.00 1.19
C SER A 62 -15.22 1.08 0.47
N LEU A 63 -15.01 -0.23 0.61
CA LEU A 63 -15.87 -1.23 -0.03
C LEU A 63 -17.02 -1.69 0.88
N ASN A 64 -17.30 -0.93 1.93
CA ASN A 64 -18.22 -1.28 3.00
C ASN A 64 -19.51 -0.47 2.89
N TYR A 65 -20.65 -1.14 2.86
CA TYR A 65 -21.94 -0.52 3.13
C TYR A 65 -22.14 -0.27 4.63
N PRO A 66 -23.03 0.69 5.00
CA PRO A 66 -23.49 0.82 6.38
C PRO A 66 -24.04 -0.50 6.92
N MET A 67 -23.92 -0.73 8.23
CA MET A 67 -24.40 -1.98 8.85
C MET A 67 -25.93 -2.15 8.78
N ASP A 68 -26.67 -1.08 8.54
CA ASP A 68 -28.12 -1.07 8.34
C ASP A 68 -28.52 -1.06 6.85
N PHE A 69 -27.63 -1.47 5.94
CA PHE A 69 -27.87 -1.51 4.50
C PHE A 69 -29.01 -2.44 4.09
N MET A 70 -29.00 -3.70 4.57
CA MET A 70 -30.11 -4.62 4.33
C MET A 70 -31.27 -4.27 5.26
N ARG A 71 -32.31 -3.66 4.67
CA ARG A 71 -33.52 -3.21 5.37
C ARG A 71 -34.75 -4.03 4.97
N MET A 72 -34.59 -4.94 4.01
CA MET A 72 -35.60 -5.92 3.64
C MET A 72 -35.94 -6.86 4.81
N TYR A 73 -37.09 -7.52 4.74
CA TYR A 73 -37.52 -8.50 5.72
C TYR A 73 -36.55 -9.67 5.71
N SER A 74 -35.95 -9.93 6.87
CA SER A 74 -34.98 -11.00 7.06
C SER A 74 -35.23 -11.68 8.40
N PRO A 75 -35.01 -13.00 8.51
CA PRO A 75 -34.96 -13.66 9.80
C PRO A 75 -33.70 -13.30 10.60
N ARG A 76 -32.72 -12.62 9.99
CA ARG A 76 -31.52 -12.11 10.65
C ARG A 76 -31.89 -10.90 11.51
N GLN A 77 -31.24 -10.78 12.66
CA GLN A 77 -31.43 -9.64 13.55
C GLN A 77 -31.09 -8.33 12.79
N PRO A 78 -31.97 -7.31 12.83
CA PRO A 78 -31.66 -6.00 12.26
C PRO A 78 -30.53 -5.32 13.05
N THR A 79 -29.89 -4.36 12.40
CA THR A 79 -28.88 -3.51 13.05
C THR A 79 -29.55 -2.49 13.95
N GLU A 80 -29.14 -2.46 15.21
CA GLU A 80 -29.57 -1.51 16.22
C GLU A 80 -28.38 -0.67 16.67
N HIS A 81 -28.53 0.66 16.66
CA HIS A 81 -27.55 1.61 17.18
C HIS A 81 -28.15 2.36 18.37
N LYS A 82 -27.53 2.23 19.53
CA LYS A 82 -27.94 2.92 20.75
C LYS A 82 -26.82 3.82 21.24
N VAL A 83 -27.02 5.13 21.16
CA VAL A 83 -26.13 6.12 21.77
C VAL A 83 -26.40 6.18 23.28
N LEU A 84 -25.34 6.22 24.07
CA LEU A 84 -25.32 6.32 25.52
C LEU A 84 -24.60 7.59 25.94
N THR A 85 -25.09 8.23 26.99
CA THR A 85 -24.44 9.36 27.63
C THR A 85 -23.84 8.94 28.97
N TRP A 86 -22.72 9.55 29.34
CA TRP A 86 -22.15 9.31 30.67
C TRP A 86 -23.06 9.81 31.79
N ARG A 87 -23.66 10.99 31.62
CA ARG A 87 -24.47 11.63 32.64
C ARG A 87 -25.82 10.94 32.89
N GLU A 88 -26.54 10.60 31.82
CA GLU A 88 -27.94 10.16 31.92
C GLU A 88 -28.03 8.63 31.89
N ASP A 89 -27.27 7.97 31.01
CA ASP A 89 -27.37 6.52 30.80
C ASP A 89 -26.42 5.72 31.70
N LEU A 90 -25.12 6.05 31.71
CA LEU A 90 -24.11 5.32 32.49
C LEU A 90 -23.99 5.82 33.94
N LYS A 91 -24.55 6.99 34.25
CA LYS A 91 -24.48 7.65 35.56
C LYS A 91 -23.04 7.85 36.06
N MET A 92 -22.11 8.12 35.14
CA MET A 92 -20.68 8.32 35.38
C MET A 92 -20.31 9.81 35.26
N GLY A 93 -20.35 10.52 36.38
CA GLY A 93 -19.98 11.94 36.41
C GLY A 93 -20.90 12.85 35.59
N ASN A 94 -20.49 14.11 35.43
CA ASN A 94 -21.27 15.15 34.73
C ASN A 94 -20.61 15.62 33.43
N SER A 95 -19.62 14.90 32.93
CA SER A 95 -18.91 15.23 31.68
C SER A 95 -19.79 14.95 30.46
N LEU A 96 -19.65 15.79 29.42
CA LEU A 96 -20.32 15.60 28.13
C LEU A 96 -19.56 14.54 27.32
N ILE A 97 -19.92 13.28 27.49
CA ILE A 97 -19.30 12.13 26.82
C ILE A 97 -20.41 11.24 26.25
N LEU A 98 -20.22 10.82 25.00
CA LEU A 98 -21.09 9.90 24.28
C LEU A 98 -20.33 8.61 24.01
N ASP A 99 -20.93 7.50 24.37
CA ASP A 99 -20.55 6.14 23.96
C ASP A 99 -21.70 5.55 23.13
N ASP A 100 -21.51 4.41 22.48
CA ASP A 100 -22.59 3.71 21.81
C ASP A 100 -22.50 2.18 21.94
N VAL A 101 -23.62 1.53 21.66
CA VAL A 101 -23.76 0.08 21.56
C VAL A 101 -24.38 -0.21 20.21
N VAL A 102 -23.70 -1.05 19.42
CA VAL A 102 -24.20 -1.55 18.15
C VAL A 102 -24.47 -3.04 18.28
N SER A 103 -25.66 -3.48 17.90
CA SER A 103 -26.06 -4.89 17.88
C SER A 103 -26.55 -5.25 16.48
N PHE A 104 -25.99 -6.27 15.86
CA PHE A 104 -26.29 -6.62 14.48
C PHE A 104 -25.99 -8.10 14.23
N ASN A 105 -26.62 -8.67 13.20
CA ASN A 105 -26.21 -9.95 12.65
C ASN A 105 -25.03 -9.73 11.68
N THR A 106 -23.99 -10.56 11.80
CA THR A 106 -22.74 -10.36 11.05
C THR A 106 -22.83 -10.76 9.57
N GLN A 107 -24.01 -11.19 9.12
CA GLN A 107 -24.35 -11.48 7.73
C GLN A 107 -25.42 -10.49 7.19
N SER A 108 -25.48 -9.26 7.71
CA SER A 108 -26.54 -8.28 7.36
C SER A 108 -26.08 -7.10 6.50
N SER A 109 -24.79 -7.04 6.15
CA SER A 109 -24.22 -5.99 5.29
C SER A 109 -22.98 -6.57 4.61
N THR A 110 -22.12 -5.72 4.04
CA THR A 110 -20.82 -6.15 3.52
C THR A 110 -20.12 -7.05 4.52
N GLN A 111 -19.69 -8.24 4.09
CA GLN A 111 -19.22 -9.29 5.00
C GLN A 111 -18.17 -10.22 4.37
N TRP A 112 -17.36 -10.84 5.22
CA TRP A 112 -16.65 -12.09 4.94
C TRP A 112 -17.30 -13.25 5.68
N ASP A 113 -17.33 -14.40 5.02
CA ASP A 113 -17.77 -15.66 5.59
C ASP A 113 -16.58 -16.52 6.02
N SER A 114 -16.63 -17.04 7.24
CA SER A 114 -15.65 -18.02 7.74
C SER A 114 -15.81 -19.35 7.02
N LEU A 115 -14.79 -20.22 7.13
CA LEU A 115 -14.87 -21.59 6.64
C LEU A 115 -15.81 -22.48 7.48
N LEU A 116 -16.40 -21.93 8.54
CA LEU A 116 -17.46 -22.52 9.36
C LEU A 116 -18.87 -21.99 8.99
N HIS A 117 -19.00 -21.08 8.01
CA HIS A 117 -20.29 -20.49 7.65
C HIS A 117 -21.20 -21.49 6.93
N PHE A 118 -20.66 -22.21 5.95
CA PHE A 118 -21.39 -23.21 5.17
C PHE A 118 -20.61 -24.53 5.10
N GLY A 119 -21.16 -25.59 5.69
CA GLY A 119 -20.54 -26.92 5.72
C GLY A 119 -20.86 -27.77 4.50
N HIS A 120 -20.09 -28.83 4.30
CA HIS A 120 -20.42 -29.86 3.31
C HIS A 120 -21.59 -30.70 3.84
N GLN A 121 -22.71 -30.65 3.12
CA GLN A 121 -23.99 -31.11 3.65
C GLN A 121 -24.04 -32.64 3.83
N SER A 122 -23.41 -33.39 2.93
CA SER A 122 -23.45 -34.86 2.97
C SER A 122 -22.61 -35.48 4.09
N THR A 123 -21.52 -34.83 4.51
CA THR A 123 -20.63 -35.31 5.58
C THR A 123 -20.82 -34.59 6.92
N GLU A 124 -21.66 -33.55 6.93
CA GLU A 124 -21.97 -32.72 8.10
C GLU A 124 -20.69 -32.20 8.78
N CYS A 125 -19.78 -31.67 7.98
CA CYS A 125 -18.53 -31.09 8.48
C CYS A 125 -18.13 -29.86 7.69
N PHE A 126 -17.34 -29.02 8.34
CA PHE A 126 -16.73 -27.84 7.76
C PHE A 126 -15.32 -28.15 7.24
N TYR A 127 -14.55 -27.11 6.89
CA TYR A 127 -13.17 -27.23 6.43
C TYR A 127 -12.32 -28.14 7.33
N HIS A 128 -11.48 -28.97 6.71
CA HIS A 128 -10.62 -29.96 7.38
C HIS A 128 -11.35 -31.03 8.22
N GLY A 129 -12.62 -31.29 7.88
CA GLY A 129 -13.48 -32.25 8.58
C GLY A 129 -13.93 -31.74 9.94
N THR A 130 -13.84 -30.43 10.18
CA THR A 130 -14.14 -29.83 11.48
C THR A 130 -15.61 -30.03 11.82
N LYS A 131 -15.85 -30.49 13.05
CA LYS A 131 -17.17 -30.56 13.66
C LYS A 131 -17.14 -29.75 14.95
N VAL A 132 -18.02 -28.77 15.06
CA VAL A 132 -18.05 -27.80 16.15
C VAL A 132 -19.48 -27.57 16.58
N THR A 133 -19.70 -27.30 17.87
CA THR A 133 -21.03 -26.94 18.38
C THR A 133 -21.14 -25.44 18.63
N LYS A 134 -22.37 -24.93 18.64
CA LYS A 134 -22.65 -23.54 18.99
C LYS A 134 -22.07 -23.16 20.36
N GLU A 135 -22.19 -24.06 21.34
CA GLU A 135 -21.72 -23.85 22.71
C GLU A 135 -20.20 -23.75 22.78
N GLN A 136 -19.47 -24.42 21.88
CA GLN A 136 -18.02 -24.30 21.81
C GLN A 136 -17.60 -22.92 21.29
N LEU A 137 -18.28 -22.42 20.25
CA LEU A 137 -17.98 -21.12 19.63
C LEU A 137 -18.33 -19.93 20.53
N MET A 138 -19.28 -20.10 21.45
CA MET A 138 -19.73 -19.05 22.37
C MET A 138 -18.93 -18.95 23.68
N ARG A 139 -17.83 -19.72 23.83
CA ARG A 139 -16.99 -19.65 25.04
C ARG A 139 -16.11 -18.40 25.03
N ASP A 140 -15.62 -18.04 26.21
CA ASP A 140 -14.68 -16.94 26.36
C ASP A 140 -13.41 -17.12 25.52
N SER A 141 -12.77 -16.00 25.19
CA SER A 141 -11.67 -15.88 24.21
C SER A 141 -10.52 -16.88 24.36
N ARG A 142 -10.20 -17.29 25.59
CA ARG A 142 -9.09 -18.24 25.86
C ARG A 142 -9.52 -19.71 25.87
N ALA A 143 -10.82 -19.98 25.85
CA ALA A 143 -11.38 -21.31 26.10
C ALA A 143 -12.11 -21.91 24.89
N TYR A 144 -12.47 -21.10 23.89
CA TYR A 144 -13.23 -21.58 22.73
C TYR A 144 -12.39 -22.49 21.81
N ASP A 145 -11.11 -22.12 21.59
CA ASP A 145 -10.17 -22.88 20.76
C ASP A 145 -8.70 -22.74 21.24
N PRO A 146 -8.33 -23.39 22.36
CA PRO A 146 -6.99 -23.25 22.95
C PRO A 146 -5.86 -23.73 22.04
N GLU A 147 -6.15 -24.67 21.14
CA GLU A 147 -5.17 -25.28 20.23
C GLU A 147 -5.14 -24.59 18.85
N ARG A 148 -5.99 -23.58 18.61
CA ARG A 148 -6.11 -22.82 17.34
C ARG A 148 -6.36 -23.73 16.13
N THR A 149 -7.35 -24.60 16.27
CA THR A 149 -7.70 -25.64 15.28
C THR A 149 -8.97 -25.34 14.49
N LEU A 150 -9.74 -24.33 14.89
CA LEU A 150 -10.99 -23.96 14.25
C LEU A 150 -10.76 -22.90 13.16
N PRO A 151 -11.35 -23.05 11.96
CA PRO A 151 -11.15 -22.10 10.87
C PRO A 151 -12.12 -20.91 10.96
N THR A 152 -12.04 -20.16 12.06
CA THR A 152 -12.82 -18.96 12.37
C THR A 152 -12.12 -17.69 11.89
N LEU A 153 -12.87 -16.59 11.73
CA LEU A 153 -12.32 -15.34 11.19
C LEU A 153 -11.33 -14.64 12.11
N ASP A 154 -11.40 -14.84 13.43
CA ASP A 154 -10.45 -14.22 14.36
C ASP A 154 -9.01 -14.72 14.15
N HIS A 155 -8.83 -15.93 13.64
CA HIS A 155 -7.51 -16.44 13.26
C HIS A 155 -6.87 -15.75 12.06
N TRP A 156 -7.61 -14.90 11.33
CA TRP A 156 -7.00 -14.03 10.31
C TRP A 156 -6.06 -13.00 10.94
N HIS A 157 -6.27 -12.61 12.21
CA HIS A 157 -5.40 -11.65 12.88
C HIS A 157 -3.97 -12.17 13.06
N ASP A 158 -3.77 -13.47 13.24
CA ASP A 158 -2.44 -14.10 13.38
C ASP A 158 -1.56 -13.92 12.15
N ARG A 159 -2.19 -13.83 10.97
CA ARG A 159 -1.52 -13.62 9.69
C ARG A 159 -1.50 -12.16 9.26
N GLY A 160 -2.00 -11.24 10.10
CA GLY A 160 -2.08 -9.80 9.79
C GLY A 160 -3.31 -9.40 8.96
N GLY A 161 -4.40 -10.18 9.01
CA GLY A 161 -5.61 -9.94 8.25
C GLY A 161 -5.51 -10.45 6.81
N LEU A 162 -6.28 -9.85 5.91
CA LEU A 162 -6.24 -10.10 4.47
C LEU A 162 -5.60 -8.89 3.78
N VAL A 163 -4.43 -9.10 3.19
CA VAL A 163 -3.73 -8.11 2.36
C VAL A 163 -3.28 -8.82 1.10
N GLY A 164 -3.63 -8.28 -0.06
CA GLY A 164 -3.33 -8.93 -1.34
C GLY A 164 -3.79 -8.11 -2.54
N ARG A 165 -3.57 -8.66 -3.73
CA ARG A 165 -4.00 -8.02 -4.97
C ARG A 165 -5.47 -8.32 -5.22
N GLY A 166 -6.30 -7.28 -5.16
CA GLY A 166 -7.68 -7.34 -5.62
C GLY A 166 -7.75 -7.13 -7.13
N ILE A 167 -8.66 -7.85 -7.79
CA ILE A 167 -9.04 -7.61 -9.18
C ILE A 167 -10.57 -7.47 -9.27
N LEU A 168 -11.05 -6.54 -10.09
CA LEU A 168 -12.48 -6.30 -10.31
C LEU A 168 -12.87 -6.77 -11.71
N LEU A 169 -13.89 -7.61 -11.81
CA LEU A 169 -14.61 -7.89 -13.06
C LEU A 169 -15.98 -7.21 -12.99
N ASP A 170 -16.19 -6.24 -13.88
CA ASP A 170 -17.39 -5.42 -13.93
C ASP A 170 -18.41 -5.97 -14.93
N TYR A 171 -19.27 -6.88 -14.45
CA TYR A 171 -20.30 -7.50 -15.26
C TYR A 171 -21.34 -6.48 -15.73
N ARG A 172 -21.68 -5.49 -14.90
CA ARG A 172 -22.66 -4.46 -15.23
C ARG A 172 -22.20 -3.64 -16.44
N ALA A 173 -20.98 -3.12 -16.41
CA ALA A 173 -20.41 -2.37 -17.53
C ALA A 173 -20.21 -3.26 -18.77
N TYR A 174 -19.72 -4.50 -18.57
CA TYR A 174 -19.54 -5.46 -19.67
C TYR A 174 -20.86 -5.79 -20.37
N ALA A 175 -21.91 -6.10 -19.61
CA ALA A 175 -23.22 -6.42 -20.14
C ALA A 175 -23.81 -5.25 -20.94
N GLN A 176 -23.67 -4.02 -20.43
CA GLN A 176 -24.07 -2.82 -21.16
C GLN A 176 -23.30 -2.67 -22.49
N ALA A 177 -21.97 -2.82 -22.46
CA ALA A 177 -21.12 -2.71 -23.66
C ALA A 177 -21.42 -3.79 -24.71
N LYS A 178 -21.89 -4.97 -24.29
CA LYS A 178 -22.26 -6.08 -25.17
C LYS A 178 -23.75 -6.13 -25.54
N GLY A 179 -24.56 -5.22 -25.02
CA GLY A 179 -26.02 -5.21 -25.23
C GLY A 179 -26.74 -6.42 -24.61
N ILE A 180 -26.19 -6.98 -23.53
CA ILE A 180 -26.78 -8.08 -22.77
C ILE A 180 -27.83 -7.49 -21.83
N GLY A 181 -29.11 -7.76 -22.11
CA GLY A 181 -30.20 -7.38 -21.22
C GLY A 181 -30.32 -8.38 -20.05
N TYR A 182 -30.22 -7.89 -18.83
CA TYR A 182 -30.46 -8.66 -17.61
C TYR A 182 -31.08 -7.79 -16.51
N THR A 183 -31.52 -8.42 -15.43
CA THR A 183 -31.86 -7.75 -14.17
C THR A 183 -31.16 -8.47 -13.02
N PRO A 184 -30.54 -7.76 -12.06
CA PRO A 184 -29.92 -8.38 -10.90
C PRO A 184 -30.91 -9.20 -10.05
N PHE A 185 -32.20 -8.89 -10.11
CA PHE A 185 -33.28 -9.53 -9.32
C PHE A 185 -33.93 -10.70 -10.08
N SER A 186 -33.12 -11.44 -10.84
CA SER A 186 -33.53 -12.65 -11.55
C SER A 186 -32.44 -13.71 -11.44
N ARG A 187 -32.74 -14.94 -11.82
CA ARG A 187 -31.77 -16.04 -11.86
C ARG A 187 -30.82 -15.95 -13.06
N HIS A 188 -30.27 -14.76 -13.29
CA HIS A 188 -29.28 -14.50 -14.32
C HIS A 188 -27.95 -15.13 -13.92
N VAL A 189 -27.35 -15.89 -14.83
CA VAL A 189 -26.14 -16.68 -14.53
C VAL A 189 -24.93 -16.00 -15.15
N ILE A 190 -23.91 -15.76 -14.34
CA ILE A 190 -22.57 -15.38 -14.80
C ILE A 190 -21.72 -16.65 -14.85
N THR A 191 -21.38 -17.09 -16.06
CA THR A 191 -20.58 -18.30 -16.29
C THR A 191 -19.08 -18.02 -16.19
N THR A 192 -18.25 -19.06 -16.05
CA THR A 192 -16.79 -18.92 -16.11
C THR A 192 -16.31 -18.38 -17.47
N ALA A 193 -17.04 -18.68 -18.55
CA ALA A 193 -16.77 -18.09 -19.87
C ALA A 193 -17.02 -16.58 -19.88
N ASP A 194 -18.05 -16.11 -19.18
CA ASP A 194 -18.30 -14.67 -19.00
C ASP A 194 -17.17 -14.01 -18.19
N LEU A 195 -16.69 -14.66 -17.12
CA LEU A 195 -15.55 -14.16 -16.32
C LEU A 195 -14.29 -13.98 -17.16
N GLU A 196 -13.94 -14.96 -17.99
CA GLU A 196 -12.79 -14.89 -18.91
C GLU A 196 -13.01 -13.81 -19.98
N ALA A 197 -14.22 -13.70 -20.53
CA ALA A 197 -14.56 -12.70 -21.54
C ALA A 197 -14.51 -11.26 -20.97
N MET A 198 -14.96 -11.07 -19.73
CA MET A 198 -14.83 -9.79 -19.02
C MET A 198 -13.38 -9.43 -18.76
N ALA A 199 -12.58 -10.36 -18.24
CA ALA A 199 -11.17 -10.15 -18.00
C ALA A 199 -10.44 -9.75 -19.30
N ALA A 200 -10.71 -10.47 -20.41
CA ALA A 200 -10.18 -10.13 -21.73
C ALA A 200 -10.66 -8.76 -22.24
N HIS A 201 -11.93 -8.40 -22.00
CA HIS A 201 -12.49 -7.10 -22.41
C HIS A 201 -11.84 -5.93 -21.66
N GLN A 202 -11.56 -6.12 -20.37
CA GLN A 202 -10.94 -5.13 -19.50
C GLN A 202 -9.41 -5.09 -19.60
N GLY A 203 -8.79 -6.10 -20.22
CA GLY A 203 -7.33 -6.28 -20.18
C GLY A 203 -6.81 -6.72 -18.80
N THR A 204 -7.65 -7.37 -17.98
CA THR A 204 -7.28 -7.86 -16.65
C THR A 204 -6.67 -9.26 -16.74
N GLU A 205 -5.49 -9.44 -16.14
CA GLU A 205 -4.84 -10.75 -16.02
C GLU A 205 -5.06 -11.35 -14.62
N PHE A 206 -5.47 -12.62 -14.59
CA PHE A 206 -5.50 -13.42 -13.36
C PHE A 206 -4.08 -13.86 -12.96
N ARG A 207 -3.76 -13.70 -11.67
CA ARG A 207 -2.53 -14.18 -11.06
C ARG A 207 -2.83 -14.99 -9.80
N GLN A 208 -1.91 -15.90 -9.47
CA GLN A 208 -2.00 -16.69 -8.26
C GLN A 208 -2.08 -15.78 -7.02
N GLY A 209 -3.04 -16.09 -6.14
CA GLY A 209 -3.27 -15.37 -4.91
C GLY A 209 -4.17 -14.14 -5.06
N ASP A 210 -4.67 -13.83 -6.26
CA ASP A 210 -5.62 -12.73 -6.45
C ASP A 210 -6.88 -12.91 -5.58
N ILE A 211 -7.44 -11.78 -5.14
CA ILE A 211 -8.80 -11.71 -4.59
C ILE A 211 -9.72 -11.23 -5.72
N LEU A 212 -10.64 -12.09 -6.16
CA LEU A 212 -11.57 -11.76 -7.24
C LEU A 212 -12.78 -11.02 -6.70
N PHE A 213 -13.08 -9.85 -7.27
CA PHE A 213 -14.34 -9.13 -7.10
C PHE A 213 -15.16 -9.20 -8.37
N VAL A 214 -16.46 -9.48 -8.23
CA VAL A 214 -17.42 -9.42 -9.35
C VAL A 214 -18.51 -8.41 -9.02
N ARG A 215 -18.66 -7.39 -9.86
CA ARG A 215 -19.71 -6.38 -9.77
C ARG A 215 -20.85 -6.73 -10.72
N SER A 216 -22.02 -6.99 -10.15
CA SER A 216 -23.25 -7.37 -10.83
C SER A 216 -24.29 -6.25 -10.92
N GLY A 217 -24.18 -5.23 -10.06
CA GLY A 217 -25.15 -4.15 -9.88
C GLY A 217 -26.31 -4.49 -8.92
N PHE A 218 -26.29 -5.64 -8.24
CA PHE A 218 -27.39 -6.06 -7.37
C PHE A 218 -27.58 -5.11 -6.18
N ASP A 219 -26.54 -4.90 -5.37
CA ASP A 219 -26.65 -4.02 -4.20
C ASP A 219 -26.76 -2.54 -4.57
N GLU A 220 -26.17 -2.12 -5.68
CA GLU A 220 -26.31 -0.75 -6.19
C GLU A 220 -27.77 -0.39 -6.48
N ASP A 221 -28.52 -1.36 -7.02
CA ASP A 221 -29.94 -1.20 -7.32
C ASP A 221 -30.85 -1.32 -6.08
N LEU A 222 -30.31 -1.79 -4.94
CA LEU A 222 -30.99 -1.88 -3.63
C LEU A 222 -30.64 -0.71 -2.70
N ALA A 223 -29.41 -0.19 -2.76
CA ALA A 223 -28.89 0.85 -1.89
C ALA A 223 -29.76 2.11 -1.77
N PRO A 224 -30.38 2.64 -2.85
CA PRO A 224 -31.22 3.83 -2.73
C PRO A 224 -32.63 3.56 -2.17
N LEU A 225 -33.00 2.29 -1.96
CA LEU A 225 -34.35 1.89 -1.59
C LEU A 225 -34.51 1.77 -0.07
N ASP A 226 -35.71 2.08 0.43
CA ASP A 226 -36.09 1.77 1.81
C ASP A 226 -36.47 0.29 1.99
N GLY A 227 -36.76 -0.12 3.23
CA GLY A 227 -37.03 -1.53 3.53
C GLY A 227 -38.28 -2.09 2.84
N GLU A 228 -39.33 -1.29 2.62
CA GLU A 228 -40.55 -1.74 1.92
C GLU A 228 -40.23 -1.93 0.43
N GLN A 229 -39.53 -0.98 -0.17
CA GLN A 229 -39.11 -1.03 -1.57
C GLN A 229 -38.13 -2.17 -1.86
N GLN A 230 -37.15 -2.42 -0.98
CA GLN A 230 -36.25 -3.58 -1.11
C GLN A 230 -37.04 -4.89 -1.09
N ASN A 231 -38.00 -5.03 -0.16
CA ASN A 231 -38.86 -6.20 -0.08
C ASN A 231 -39.70 -6.41 -1.34
N GLU A 232 -40.33 -5.36 -1.85
CA GLU A 232 -41.10 -5.41 -3.09
C GLU A 232 -40.24 -5.87 -4.25
N LYS A 233 -39.03 -5.30 -4.40
CA LYS A 233 -38.13 -5.61 -5.50
C LYS A 233 -37.64 -7.06 -5.46
N MET A 234 -37.25 -7.56 -4.28
CA MET A 234 -36.89 -8.97 -4.09
C MET A 234 -38.07 -9.91 -4.33
N THR A 235 -39.26 -9.56 -3.86
CA THR A 235 -40.46 -10.40 -4.01
C THR A 235 -40.93 -10.47 -5.46
N GLN A 236 -40.82 -9.37 -6.23
CA GLN A 236 -41.15 -9.35 -7.66
C GLN A 236 -40.31 -10.36 -8.47
N GLY A 237 -39.04 -10.53 -8.10
CA GLY A 237 -38.14 -11.53 -8.68
C GLY A 237 -38.31 -12.94 -8.11
N GLY A 238 -39.26 -13.17 -7.19
CA GLY A 238 -39.41 -14.45 -6.49
C GLY A 238 -38.20 -14.80 -5.63
N TRP A 239 -37.53 -13.77 -5.07
CA TRP A 239 -36.26 -13.86 -4.35
C TRP A 239 -35.07 -14.33 -5.20
N ALA A 240 -35.21 -14.40 -6.52
CA ALA A 240 -34.09 -14.73 -7.40
C ALA A 240 -33.06 -13.61 -7.43
N ALA A 241 -31.80 -13.99 -7.48
CA ALA A 241 -30.66 -13.07 -7.52
C ALA A 241 -29.62 -13.55 -8.53
N ILE A 242 -29.04 -12.59 -9.25
CA ILE A 242 -27.90 -12.81 -10.13
C ILE A 242 -26.73 -13.40 -9.34
N GLY A 243 -25.95 -14.24 -9.98
CA GLY A 243 -24.72 -14.72 -9.38
C GLY A 243 -23.88 -15.60 -10.29
N ILE A 244 -22.76 -16.06 -9.74
CA ILE A 244 -21.87 -17.00 -10.42
C ILE A 244 -22.54 -18.37 -10.56
N GLU A 245 -22.32 -19.04 -11.68
CA GLU A 245 -22.87 -20.37 -11.95
C GLU A 245 -22.45 -21.42 -10.91
N GLY A 246 -23.41 -21.95 -10.16
CA GLY A 246 -23.19 -22.99 -9.14
C GLY A 246 -23.02 -24.40 -9.70
N THR A 247 -21.84 -24.74 -10.23
CA THR A 247 -21.49 -26.10 -10.69
C THR A 247 -20.10 -26.54 -10.23
N GLU A 248 -19.84 -27.85 -10.25
CA GLU A 248 -18.49 -28.40 -10.01
C GLU A 248 -17.48 -27.89 -11.06
N ALA A 249 -17.90 -27.74 -12.32
CA ALA A 249 -17.04 -27.19 -13.37
C ALA A 249 -16.60 -25.76 -13.05
N THR A 250 -17.50 -24.95 -12.50
CA THR A 250 -17.17 -23.61 -11.99
C THR A 250 -16.20 -23.70 -10.81
N ALA A 251 -16.48 -24.55 -9.81
CA ALA A 251 -15.60 -24.72 -8.65
C ALA A 251 -14.17 -25.11 -9.06
N LYS A 252 -14.05 -26.05 -10.00
CA LYS A 252 -12.78 -26.46 -10.62
C LYS A 252 -12.05 -25.30 -11.28
N TRP A 253 -12.75 -24.45 -12.02
CA TRP A 253 -12.13 -23.27 -12.64
C TRP A 253 -11.55 -22.32 -11.59
N PHE A 254 -12.30 -22.03 -10.52
CA PHE A 254 -11.83 -21.17 -9.42
C PHE A 254 -10.59 -21.74 -8.73
N TRP A 255 -10.58 -23.05 -8.44
CA TRP A 255 -9.40 -23.71 -7.87
C TRP A 255 -8.19 -23.58 -8.80
N ASN A 256 -8.36 -23.88 -10.09
CA ASN A 256 -7.27 -23.84 -11.08
C ASN A 256 -6.77 -22.42 -11.39
N LYS A 257 -7.54 -21.37 -11.09
CA LYS A 257 -7.07 -19.97 -11.15
C LYS A 257 -6.30 -19.53 -9.91
N HIS A 258 -6.34 -20.33 -8.84
CA HIS A 258 -5.57 -20.13 -7.60
C HIS A 258 -5.89 -18.80 -6.91
N PHE A 259 -7.17 -18.42 -6.85
CA PHE A 259 -7.62 -17.26 -6.07
C PHE A 259 -7.48 -17.52 -4.57
N SER A 260 -7.15 -16.47 -3.81
CA SER A 260 -7.03 -16.57 -2.35
C SER A 260 -8.35 -16.28 -1.62
N ALA A 261 -9.23 -15.48 -2.23
CA ALA A 261 -10.59 -15.18 -1.79
C ALA A 261 -11.44 -14.70 -2.97
N VAL A 262 -12.76 -14.74 -2.82
CA VAL A 262 -13.72 -14.23 -3.81
C VAL A 262 -14.75 -13.35 -3.14
N ALA A 263 -15.20 -12.30 -3.81
CA ALA A 263 -16.18 -11.36 -3.29
C ALA A 263 -17.04 -10.75 -4.41
N GLY A 264 -18.19 -10.20 -4.04
CA GLY A 264 -19.03 -9.46 -4.97
C GLY A 264 -20.11 -8.63 -4.27
N ASP A 265 -20.89 -7.92 -5.07
CA ASP A 265 -22.04 -7.11 -4.66
C ASP A 265 -23.37 -7.90 -4.73
N MET A 266 -23.28 -9.23 -4.63
CA MET A 266 -24.38 -10.17 -4.83
C MET A 266 -24.79 -10.79 -3.49
N LEU A 267 -26.07 -11.18 -3.38
CA LEU A 267 -26.68 -11.75 -2.17
C LEU A 267 -25.97 -13.00 -1.62
N GLY A 268 -25.42 -13.83 -2.50
CA GLY A 268 -24.82 -15.12 -2.15
C GLY A 268 -23.52 -15.43 -2.88
N PHE A 269 -22.94 -14.46 -3.60
CA PHE A 269 -21.91 -14.66 -4.63
C PHE A 269 -22.31 -15.58 -5.82
N GLU A 270 -22.82 -16.78 -5.56
CA GLU A 270 -23.42 -17.69 -6.54
C GLU A 270 -24.89 -17.37 -6.82
N VAL A 271 -25.37 -17.80 -7.99
CA VAL A 271 -26.72 -17.51 -8.47
C VAL A 271 -27.80 -18.17 -7.60
N TYR A 272 -28.89 -17.46 -7.35
CA TYR A 272 -30.02 -17.97 -6.56
C TYR A 272 -31.35 -17.90 -7.35
N PRO A 273 -32.23 -18.91 -7.27
CA PRO A 273 -32.08 -20.16 -6.50
C PRO A 273 -31.08 -21.13 -7.14
N PRO A 274 -30.46 -22.02 -6.32
CA PRO A 274 -29.65 -23.12 -6.82
C PRO A 274 -30.49 -24.05 -7.70
N VAL A 275 -29.79 -24.89 -8.47
CA VAL A 275 -30.41 -25.88 -9.35
C VAL A 275 -30.14 -27.28 -8.85
N ASN A 276 -31.09 -28.18 -9.08
CA ASN A 276 -30.89 -29.59 -8.82
C ASN A 276 -30.00 -30.25 -9.91
N SER A 277 -29.76 -31.56 -9.78
CA SER A 277 -28.95 -32.34 -10.72
C SER A 277 -29.49 -32.40 -12.15
N GLU A 278 -30.76 -32.02 -12.38
CA GLU A 278 -31.35 -31.89 -13.72
C GLU A 278 -31.19 -30.46 -14.29
N GLY A 279 -30.50 -29.57 -13.59
CA GLY A 279 -30.32 -28.16 -13.99
C GLY A 279 -31.58 -27.30 -13.79
N LYS A 280 -32.56 -27.78 -13.02
CA LYS A 280 -33.81 -27.04 -12.75
C LYS A 280 -33.71 -26.27 -11.43
N PRO A 281 -34.22 -25.02 -11.37
CA PRO A 281 -34.31 -24.27 -10.13
C PRO A 281 -35.00 -25.06 -9.02
N ASP A 282 -34.33 -25.19 -7.89
CA ASP A 282 -34.80 -25.94 -6.73
C ASP A 282 -34.33 -25.24 -5.45
N PRO A 283 -35.20 -24.50 -4.74
CA PRO A 283 -34.86 -23.90 -3.46
C PRO A 283 -34.45 -24.89 -2.37
N GLY A 284 -34.77 -26.18 -2.53
CA GLY A 284 -34.32 -27.25 -1.65
C GLY A 284 -32.94 -27.80 -2.01
N ALA A 285 -32.39 -27.46 -3.18
CA ALA A 285 -31.02 -27.79 -3.55
C ALA A 285 -30.04 -26.94 -2.73
N HIS A 286 -28.86 -27.51 -2.48
CA HIS A 286 -27.82 -26.81 -1.75
C HIS A 286 -27.01 -25.89 -2.67
N LEU A 287 -26.52 -24.80 -2.10
CA LEU A 287 -25.55 -23.91 -2.72
C LEU A 287 -24.27 -24.71 -3.02
N VAL A 288 -23.85 -24.69 -4.29
CA VAL A 288 -22.78 -25.55 -4.78
C VAL A 288 -21.43 -24.92 -4.50
N LEU A 289 -21.26 -23.64 -4.84
CA LEU A 289 -19.99 -22.94 -4.64
C LEU A 289 -19.71 -22.69 -3.16
N HIS A 290 -20.70 -22.40 -2.34
CA HIS A 290 -20.50 -22.29 -0.89
C HIS A 290 -19.86 -23.54 -0.28
N GLN A 291 -20.32 -24.73 -0.66
CA GLN A 291 -19.75 -25.99 -0.18
C GLN A 291 -18.32 -26.21 -0.69
N TRP A 292 -18.09 -25.96 -1.97
CA TRP A 292 -16.75 -26.10 -2.55
C TRP A 292 -15.77 -25.10 -1.95
N PHE A 293 -16.13 -23.84 -1.91
CA PHE A 293 -15.25 -22.77 -1.48
C PHE A 293 -14.96 -22.87 0.01
N LEU A 294 -15.98 -22.82 0.87
CA LEU A 294 -15.78 -22.74 2.31
C LEU A 294 -15.34 -24.09 2.89
N ALA A 295 -16.08 -25.17 2.62
CA ALA A 295 -15.84 -26.45 3.26
C ALA A 295 -14.72 -27.27 2.60
N MET A 296 -14.53 -27.20 1.27
CA MET A 296 -13.59 -28.10 0.57
C MET A 296 -12.25 -27.45 0.20
N PHE A 297 -12.26 -26.21 -0.31
CA PHE A 297 -11.05 -25.49 -0.70
C PHE A 297 -10.46 -24.66 0.44
N GLY A 298 -11.32 -24.18 1.34
CA GLY A 298 -10.95 -23.13 2.29
C GLY A 298 -10.81 -21.76 1.62
N LEU A 299 -11.60 -21.50 0.57
CA LEU A 299 -11.67 -20.23 -0.16
C LEU A 299 -12.75 -19.34 0.47
N PRO A 300 -12.39 -18.22 1.11
CA PRO A 300 -13.37 -17.31 1.72
C PRO A 300 -14.28 -16.64 0.69
N ILE A 301 -15.54 -16.44 1.08
CA ILE A 301 -16.57 -15.74 0.29
C ILE A 301 -16.87 -14.38 0.94
N GLY A 302 -16.91 -13.36 0.10
CA GLY A 302 -17.31 -12.01 0.45
C GLY A 302 -18.62 -11.64 -0.22
N GLU A 303 -19.56 -11.13 0.56
CA GLU A 303 -20.89 -10.75 0.07
C GLU A 303 -21.12 -9.27 0.35
N HIS A 304 -21.99 -8.68 -0.47
CA HIS A 304 -22.41 -7.31 -0.37
C HIS A 304 -21.32 -6.23 -0.39
N PHE A 305 -20.28 -6.40 -1.19
CA PHE A 305 -19.24 -5.38 -1.34
C PHE A 305 -19.74 -4.18 -2.14
N LYS A 306 -19.48 -2.96 -1.63
CA LYS A 306 -19.75 -1.72 -2.35
C LYS A 306 -18.68 -1.50 -3.41
N LEU A 307 -19.04 -1.67 -4.68
CA LEU A 307 -18.10 -1.70 -5.81
C LEU A 307 -18.31 -0.58 -6.85
N ASP A 308 -19.36 0.22 -6.73
CA ASP A 308 -19.73 1.29 -7.67
C ASP A 308 -18.61 2.32 -7.88
N GLU A 309 -18.16 2.99 -6.81
CA GLU A 309 -17.16 4.05 -6.88
C GLU A 309 -15.79 3.52 -7.36
N LEU A 310 -15.42 2.30 -6.92
CA LEU A 310 -14.22 1.62 -7.37
C LEU A 310 -14.31 1.29 -8.87
N ALA A 311 -15.44 0.77 -9.33
CA ALA A 311 -15.65 0.40 -10.73
C ALA A 311 -15.63 1.62 -11.66
N GLU A 312 -16.27 2.72 -11.28
CA GLU A 312 -16.22 3.99 -11.99
C GLU A 312 -14.77 4.49 -12.13
N TYR A 313 -14.01 4.41 -11.04
CA TYR A 313 -12.60 4.78 -11.07
C TYR A 313 -11.77 3.85 -11.94
N CYS A 314 -11.94 2.53 -11.80
CA CYS A 314 -11.28 1.52 -12.64
C CYS A 314 -11.54 1.75 -14.13
N ALA A 315 -12.77 2.08 -14.50
CA ALA A 315 -13.14 2.41 -15.87
C ALA A 315 -12.47 3.71 -16.36
N LYS A 316 -12.41 4.75 -15.51
CA LYS A 316 -11.72 6.00 -15.82
C LYS A 316 -10.23 5.78 -16.09
N VAL A 317 -9.57 4.94 -15.30
CA VAL A 317 -8.12 4.71 -15.37
C VAL A 317 -7.70 3.57 -16.29
N GLY A 318 -8.66 2.78 -16.79
CA GLY A 318 -8.39 1.60 -17.62
C GLY A 318 -7.63 0.49 -16.89
N ARG A 319 -7.76 0.40 -15.56
CA ARG A 319 -7.11 -0.63 -14.74
C ARG A 319 -8.06 -1.13 -13.66
N TYR A 320 -8.16 -2.45 -13.57
CA TYR A 320 -9.08 -3.15 -12.67
C TYR A 320 -8.36 -3.98 -11.61
N SER A 321 -7.09 -3.71 -11.34
CA SER A 321 -6.32 -4.28 -10.23
C SER A 321 -5.98 -3.21 -9.19
N PHE A 322 -5.95 -3.61 -7.92
CA PHE A 322 -5.75 -2.73 -6.77
C PHE A 322 -5.15 -3.51 -5.59
N LEU A 323 -4.55 -2.81 -4.64
CA LEU A 323 -4.17 -3.40 -3.35
C LEU A 323 -5.43 -3.43 -2.49
N LEU A 324 -5.77 -4.61 -1.96
CA LEU A 324 -6.84 -4.77 -0.99
C LEU A 324 -6.24 -4.94 0.40
N THR A 325 -6.81 -4.24 1.37
CA THR A 325 -6.66 -4.55 2.79
C THR A 325 -8.04 -4.82 3.39
N SER A 326 -8.14 -5.82 4.26
CA SER A 326 -9.37 -6.16 4.96
C SER A 326 -9.04 -6.89 6.25
N VAL A 327 -9.71 -6.48 7.33
CA VAL A 327 -9.48 -7.01 8.67
C VAL A 327 -10.84 -7.22 9.35
N PRO A 328 -11.33 -8.48 9.40
CA PRO A 328 -12.52 -8.84 10.16
C PRO A 328 -12.44 -8.44 11.63
N MET A 329 -13.58 -8.30 12.29
CA MET A 329 -13.63 -8.10 13.74
C MET A 329 -12.88 -9.21 14.48
N ASN A 330 -12.09 -8.83 15.49
CA ASN A 330 -11.37 -9.77 16.33
C ASN A 330 -12.27 -10.31 17.46
N VAL A 331 -13.30 -11.07 17.08
CA VAL A 331 -14.19 -11.75 18.02
C VAL A 331 -13.90 -13.24 17.99
N PRO A 332 -13.51 -13.86 19.12
CA PRO A 332 -13.25 -15.30 19.19
C PRO A 332 -14.43 -16.13 18.68
N GLY A 333 -14.17 -17.13 17.83
CA GLY A 333 -15.22 -18.03 17.34
C GLY A 333 -16.10 -17.43 16.24
N LEU A 334 -15.71 -16.30 15.65
CA LEU A 334 -16.54 -15.54 14.73
C LEU A 334 -16.73 -16.24 13.37
N ILE A 335 -18.01 -16.37 12.98
CA ILE A 335 -18.46 -17.11 11.79
C ILE A 335 -18.61 -16.24 10.55
N GLY A 336 -18.92 -14.96 10.74
CA GLY A 336 -18.98 -13.96 9.68
C GLY A 336 -18.68 -12.60 10.26
N SER A 337 -18.22 -11.66 9.45
CA SER A 337 -17.78 -10.35 9.94
C SER A 337 -17.86 -9.28 8.87
N PRO A 338 -18.22 -8.03 9.25
CA PRO A 338 -17.91 -6.88 8.41
C PRO A 338 -16.42 -6.86 8.06
N PRO A 339 -16.04 -6.59 6.80
CA PRO A 339 -14.68 -6.86 6.36
C PRO A 339 -13.71 -5.74 6.69
N ASN A 340 -14.20 -4.53 6.99
CA ASN A 340 -13.39 -3.31 7.10
C ASN A 340 -12.41 -3.20 5.91
N ALA A 341 -12.97 -3.25 4.70
CA ALA A 341 -12.21 -3.39 3.46
C ALA A 341 -11.90 -2.05 2.79
N LEU A 342 -10.65 -1.89 2.35
CA LEU A 342 -10.17 -0.75 1.57
C LEU A 342 -9.47 -1.23 0.30
N ALA A 343 -9.85 -0.67 -0.85
CA ALA A 343 -9.11 -0.80 -2.11
C ALA A 343 -8.22 0.43 -2.33
N LEU A 344 -6.93 0.23 -2.64
CA LEU A 344 -5.93 1.28 -2.89
C LEU A 344 -5.35 1.13 -4.31
N MET A 345 -5.28 2.20 -5.11
CA MET A 345 -4.92 2.16 -6.55
C MET A 345 -3.65 3.00 -6.91
N GLN A 346 -3.16 3.15 -8.19
CA GLN A 346 -2.07 4.07 -8.73
C GLN A 346 -2.45 5.31 -9.59
N LYS A 347 -1.81 6.50 -9.38
CA LYS A 347 -2.12 7.81 -10.03
C LYS A 347 -2.13 7.69 -11.53
N VAL A 348 -3.29 7.88 -12.15
CA VAL A 348 -3.35 8.24 -13.55
C VAL A 348 -3.07 9.73 -13.66
N GLU A 349 -1.87 10.07 -14.10
CA GLU A 349 -1.71 11.30 -14.84
C GLU A 349 -2.63 11.21 -16.05
N GLU A 350 -3.67 12.04 -16.10
CA GLU A 350 -4.49 12.19 -17.28
C GLU A 350 -3.55 12.51 -18.45
N MET A 351 -3.25 11.51 -19.29
CA MET A 351 -2.78 11.77 -20.63
C MET A 351 -3.93 12.47 -21.34
N VAL A 352 -3.91 13.81 -21.29
CA VAL A 352 -4.71 14.64 -22.17
C VAL A 352 -4.41 14.13 -23.59
N SER A 353 -5.39 13.47 -24.21
CA SER A 353 -5.30 13.09 -25.61
C SER A 353 -5.16 14.38 -26.40
N SER A 354 -3.96 14.65 -26.88
CA SER A 354 -3.68 15.75 -27.78
C SER A 354 -4.23 15.41 -29.17
N GLU A 355 -5.54 15.25 -29.31
CA GLU A 355 -6.20 15.53 -30.58
C GLU A 355 -6.45 17.04 -30.62
N THR A 356 -5.37 17.78 -30.83
CA THR A 356 -5.48 19.18 -31.24
C THR A 356 -5.75 19.14 -32.74
N ASP A 357 -7.01 19.30 -33.14
CA ASP A 357 -7.35 19.58 -34.53
C ASP A 357 -6.67 20.90 -34.93
N TYR A 358 -5.55 20.80 -35.65
CA TYR A 358 -4.90 21.96 -36.22
C TYR A 358 -5.72 22.47 -37.40
N ILE A 359 -6.53 23.51 -37.18
CA ILE A 359 -7.06 24.31 -38.28
C ILE A 359 -5.88 25.07 -38.90
N THR A 360 -5.44 24.62 -40.06
CA THR A 360 -4.42 25.32 -40.85
C THR A 360 -5.09 26.48 -41.57
N VAL A 361 -4.94 27.70 -41.06
CA VAL A 361 -5.41 28.92 -41.74
C VAL A 361 -4.26 29.48 -42.57
N GLN A 362 -4.46 29.59 -43.88
CA GLN A 362 -3.46 30.17 -44.80
C GLN A 362 -3.55 31.71 -44.77
N PRO A 363 -2.49 32.44 -45.12
CA PRO A 363 -2.53 33.90 -45.17
C PRO A 363 -3.56 34.38 -46.21
N GLY A 364 -4.74 34.83 -45.75
CA GLY A 364 -5.82 35.33 -46.61
C GLY A 364 -7.23 34.91 -46.19
N ASP A 365 -7.38 33.94 -45.29
CA ASP A 365 -8.69 33.46 -44.87
C ASP A 365 -9.33 34.39 -43.81
N ALA A 366 -10.57 34.83 -44.08
CA ALA A 366 -11.36 35.60 -43.14
C ALA A 366 -11.94 34.66 -42.05
N VAL A 367 -11.53 34.85 -40.81
CA VAL A 367 -12.04 34.08 -39.66
C VAL A 367 -13.31 34.75 -39.14
N THR A 368 -14.46 34.08 -39.22
CA THR A 368 -15.68 34.47 -38.50
C THR A 368 -15.69 33.83 -37.11
N GLU A 369 -16.05 34.60 -36.09
CA GLU A 369 -16.10 34.22 -34.66
C GLU A 369 -16.92 32.95 -34.40
N VAL A 370 -16.38 32.07 -33.55
CA VAL A 370 -17.10 30.96 -32.91
C VAL A 370 -16.89 31.09 -31.39
N GLU A 371 -17.98 31.22 -30.63
CA GLU A 371 -17.97 31.35 -29.16
C GLU A 371 -17.82 29.99 -28.44
N PRO A 372 -17.09 29.90 -27.31
CA PRO A 372 -17.03 28.70 -26.46
C PRO A 372 -18.08 28.71 -25.33
N PRO A 373 -18.51 27.54 -24.81
CA PRO A 373 -19.49 27.45 -23.73
C PRO A 373 -18.84 27.53 -22.32
N GLU A 374 -19.18 28.61 -21.61
CA GLU A 374 -19.18 28.86 -20.14
C GLU A 374 -17.86 29.01 -19.30
N PRO A 375 -17.88 29.80 -18.19
CA PRO A 375 -16.68 30.46 -17.63
C PRO A 375 -16.20 29.96 -16.24
N VAL A 376 -14.90 30.08 -15.96
CA VAL A 376 -14.28 29.90 -14.62
C VAL A 376 -13.46 31.16 -14.23
N LEU A 377 -13.51 31.56 -12.95
CA LEU A 377 -13.02 32.84 -12.38
C LEU A 377 -11.63 32.73 -11.72
N ALA A 378 -10.75 33.74 -11.91
CA ALA A 378 -9.54 33.95 -11.11
C ALA A 378 -9.11 35.44 -11.06
N THR A 379 -8.47 35.87 -9.96
CA THR A 379 -8.15 37.28 -9.59
C THR A 379 -6.65 37.62 -9.79
N LEU A 380 -6.32 38.82 -10.29
CA LEU A 380 -4.94 39.30 -10.61
C LEU A 380 -4.47 40.47 -9.71
N TYR A 381 -3.17 40.56 -9.44
CA TYR A 381 -2.45 41.71 -8.83
C TYR A 381 -1.34 42.24 -9.77
N SER A 382 -1.02 43.54 -9.69
CA SER A 382 -0.30 44.37 -10.69
C SER A 382 1.23 44.27 -10.71
N GLY A 383 1.83 44.34 -11.91
CA GLY A 383 3.28 44.55 -12.14
C GLY A 383 3.71 44.33 -13.61
N SER A 384 4.63 45.14 -14.16
CA SER A 384 5.03 45.12 -15.57
C SER A 384 5.76 43.83 -15.98
N LEU A 385 5.42 43.26 -17.14
CA LEU A 385 6.10 42.07 -17.71
C LEU A 385 7.11 42.49 -18.80
N ARG A 386 8.37 42.03 -18.69
CA ARG A 386 9.39 42.18 -19.76
C ARG A 386 9.92 40.81 -20.16
N LEU A 387 9.83 40.47 -21.45
CA LEU A 387 10.38 39.23 -22.00
C LEU A 387 11.60 39.54 -22.88
N LYS A 388 12.69 38.78 -22.67
CA LYS A 388 13.95 38.85 -23.43
C LYS A 388 14.23 37.50 -24.08
N ASP A 389 14.89 37.53 -25.24
CA ASP A 389 15.36 36.30 -25.89
C ASP A 389 16.66 35.74 -25.26
N CYS A 390 17.07 34.55 -25.69
CA CYS A 390 18.27 33.84 -25.23
C CYS A 390 19.60 34.56 -25.55
N ARG A 391 19.58 35.73 -26.20
CA ARG A 391 20.74 36.60 -26.44
C ARG A 391 20.64 37.94 -25.70
N GLY A 392 19.66 38.10 -24.81
CA GLY A 392 19.52 39.25 -23.93
C GLY A 392 18.88 40.49 -24.56
N THR A 393 18.31 40.37 -25.77
CA THR A 393 17.66 41.50 -26.44
C THR A 393 16.16 41.49 -26.11
N ALA A 394 15.60 42.65 -25.73
CA ALA A 394 14.18 42.77 -25.39
C ALA A 394 13.33 42.70 -26.66
N VAL A 395 12.33 41.81 -26.68
CA VAL A 395 11.49 41.56 -27.87
C VAL A 395 10.10 42.18 -27.71
N LEU A 396 9.63 42.42 -26.47
CA LEU A 396 8.36 43.11 -26.21
C LEU A 396 8.39 43.82 -24.85
N SER A 397 7.88 45.05 -24.79
CA SER A 397 7.65 45.80 -23.55
C SER A 397 6.19 46.25 -23.53
N ILE A 398 5.43 45.83 -22.53
CA ILE A 398 4.03 46.25 -22.32
C ILE A 398 3.99 47.05 -21.03
N ASP A 399 3.80 48.37 -21.16
CA ASP A 399 3.50 49.25 -20.03
C ASP A 399 1.99 49.28 -19.82
N LEU A 400 1.54 48.87 -18.64
CA LEU A 400 0.14 49.03 -18.22
C LEU A 400 -0.02 50.47 -17.70
N ALA A 401 -0.63 51.33 -18.52
CA ALA A 401 -0.92 52.71 -18.14
C ALA A 401 -2.00 52.77 -17.05
N GLU A 402 -1.76 53.60 -16.03
CA GLU A 402 -2.74 53.94 -15.00
C GLU A 402 -3.95 54.64 -15.65
N SER A 403 -5.14 54.02 -15.55
CA SER A 403 -6.41 54.70 -15.76
C SER A 403 -7.31 54.49 -14.55
N GLY A 404 -7.76 55.60 -13.97
CA GLY A 404 -8.47 55.70 -12.70
C GLY A 404 -9.86 55.05 -12.63
N PRO A 405 -10.57 55.23 -11.51
CA PRO A 405 -11.60 54.31 -11.06
C PRO A 405 -12.94 54.63 -11.71
N GLN A 406 -13.51 53.71 -12.48
CA GLN A 406 -14.96 53.53 -12.62
C GLN A 406 -15.31 52.27 -13.42
N HIS A 407 -16.04 51.37 -12.76
CA HIS A 407 -16.94 50.35 -13.30
C HIS A 407 -16.40 49.24 -14.23
N SER A 408 -16.13 48.08 -13.59
CA SER A 408 -16.58 46.71 -13.94
C SER A 408 -16.65 46.29 -15.42
N THR A 409 -15.75 45.39 -15.85
CA THR A 409 -16.01 44.09 -16.54
C THR A 409 -14.65 43.38 -16.73
N PHE A 410 -14.46 42.17 -16.18
CA PHE A 410 -13.21 41.40 -16.31
C PHE A 410 -13.24 40.54 -17.59
N ALA A 411 -12.21 40.66 -18.42
CA ALA A 411 -11.93 39.80 -19.57
C ALA A 411 -10.78 38.84 -19.20
N ASN A 412 -10.99 37.53 -19.40
CA ASN A 412 -9.98 36.50 -19.17
C ASN A 412 -9.09 36.33 -20.40
N PHE A 413 -7.77 36.51 -20.22
CA PHE A 413 -6.73 36.07 -21.17
C PHE A 413 -6.05 34.82 -20.58
N ALA A 414 -6.07 33.70 -21.31
CA ALA A 414 -5.30 32.50 -21.01
C ALA A 414 -3.92 32.59 -21.70
N LEU A 415 -2.85 32.29 -20.98
CA LEU A 415 -1.48 32.18 -21.51
C LEU A 415 -0.94 30.79 -21.17
N PHE A 416 -0.86 29.93 -22.18
CA PHE A 416 -0.01 28.73 -22.20
C PHE A 416 1.27 29.08 -22.97
N VAL A 417 2.43 28.70 -22.45
CA VAL A 417 3.69 28.63 -23.21
C VAL A 417 4.13 27.15 -23.24
N PRO A 418 4.48 26.62 -24.44
CA PRO A 418 4.84 25.22 -24.66
C PRO A 418 6.36 25.02 -24.58
N GLU A 419 6.81 23.78 -24.39
CA GLU A 419 8.15 23.38 -24.80
C GLU A 419 8.15 22.00 -25.48
N GLN A 420 8.64 21.96 -26.73
CA GLN A 420 8.94 20.75 -27.50
C GLN A 420 10.38 20.80 -28.01
N ARG A 421 11.08 19.64 -27.88
CA ARG A 421 12.06 19.00 -28.80
C ARG A 421 13.41 19.70 -29.05
N ALA A 422 14.55 19.04 -29.34
CA ALA A 422 14.97 17.66 -29.70
C ALA A 422 16.46 17.48 -29.26
N VAL A 423 17.14 16.32 -29.36
CA VAL A 423 17.74 15.72 -30.58
C VAL A 423 18.23 14.29 -30.26
N GLY A 424 17.94 13.34 -31.15
CA GLY A 424 18.52 11.99 -31.15
C GLY A 424 19.80 11.90 -31.98
N GLY A 425 20.71 10.99 -31.59
CA GLY A 425 21.90 10.60 -32.34
C GLY A 425 22.08 9.08 -32.35
N TYR A 426 22.17 8.50 -33.55
CA TYR A 426 22.46 7.09 -33.84
C TYR A 426 23.95 6.76 -33.68
N ILE A 427 24.29 5.61 -33.08
CA ILE A 427 25.54 4.87 -33.36
C ILE A 427 25.24 3.36 -33.47
N ARG A 428 25.68 2.74 -34.57
CA ARG A 428 25.72 1.29 -34.85
C ARG A 428 27.10 0.71 -34.47
N SER A 429 27.16 -0.51 -33.92
CA SER A 429 28.23 -1.51 -34.15
C SER A 429 27.75 -2.89 -33.66
N THR A 430 27.33 -3.81 -34.56
CA THR A 430 28.07 -4.99 -35.06
C THR A 430 28.40 -6.09 -34.05
N GLU A 431 27.99 -7.31 -34.40
CA GLU A 431 28.16 -8.61 -33.75
C GLU A 431 29.60 -8.94 -33.34
N THR A 432 29.80 -9.70 -32.25
CA THR A 432 30.71 -10.86 -32.27
C THR A 432 30.30 -11.93 -31.25
N ARG A 433 30.23 -13.16 -31.75
CA ARG A 433 30.01 -14.44 -31.05
C ARG A 433 31.39 -15.02 -30.69
N CYS A 434 31.61 -15.48 -29.47
CA CYS A 434 32.64 -16.48 -29.13
C CYS A 434 32.30 -17.16 -27.79
N GLY A 435 32.46 -18.48 -27.74
CA GLY A 435 32.08 -19.31 -26.60
C GLY A 435 33.23 -20.05 -25.94
N VAL A 436 32.82 -20.95 -25.03
CA VAL A 436 33.52 -22.09 -24.42
C VAL A 436 34.60 -21.78 -23.38
N GLY A 437 34.44 -22.38 -22.18
CA GLY A 437 35.52 -22.49 -21.20
C GLY A 437 35.06 -22.91 -19.81
N SER A 438 34.86 -24.21 -19.60
CA SER A 438 34.80 -24.86 -18.29
C SER A 438 36.06 -24.61 -17.46
N THR A 439 35.93 -24.37 -16.15
CA THR A 439 36.66 -25.07 -15.07
C THR A 439 36.27 -24.51 -13.71
N THR A 440 35.76 -25.38 -12.84
CA THR A 440 35.82 -25.24 -11.38
C THR A 440 37.26 -25.22 -10.88
N PRO A 441 37.51 -24.65 -9.70
CA PRO A 441 38.08 -25.50 -8.67
C PRO A 441 37.41 -25.33 -7.30
N ALA A 442 37.36 -26.45 -6.58
CA ALA A 442 37.08 -26.54 -5.15
C ALA A 442 38.33 -26.16 -4.34
N VAL A 443 38.16 -25.45 -3.22
CA VAL A 443 39.08 -25.41 -2.06
C VAL A 443 38.18 -25.24 -0.83
N GLU A 444 37.86 -26.33 -0.15
CA GLU A 444 38.53 -26.85 1.06
C GLU A 444 38.41 -25.94 2.30
N ASN A 445 37.79 -26.55 3.30
CA ASN A 445 37.42 -26.02 4.60
C ASN A 445 38.56 -26.35 5.57
N THR A 446 39.30 -25.35 6.06
CA THR A 446 40.20 -25.49 7.22
C THR A 446 39.80 -24.46 8.26
N GLY A 447 39.29 -24.95 9.38
CA GLY A 447 38.81 -24.11 10.48
C GLY A 447 39.94 -23.48 11.29
N THR A 448 39.72 -22.22 11.68
CA THR A 448 40.08 -21.71 13.00
C THR A 448 38.95 -20.80 13.47
N ASN A 449 38.26 -21.26 14.50
CA ASN A 449 37.06 -20.69 15.08
C ASN A 449 37.47 -19.85 16.30
N VAL A 450 37.66 -18.53 16.15
CA VAL A 450 37.42 -17.48 17.18
C VAL A 450 37.41 -16.11 16.46
N ARG A 451 36.25 -15.68 15.95
CA ARG A 451 35.86 -14.26 15.63
C ARG A 451 34.44 -14.15 15.04
N GLY A 452 33.61 -15.20 15.16
CA GLY A 452 32.43 -15.41 14.31
C GLY A 452 31.07 -14.96 14.85
N SER A 453 30.97 -14.25 15.99
CA SER A 453 29.66 -13.87 16.54
C SER A 453 29.24 -12.42 16.25
N ASN A 454 30.17 -11.47 16.15
CA ASN A 454 29.84 -10.06 15.87
C ASN A 454 29.87 -9.72 14.38
N PHE A 455 30.75 -10.36 13.59
CA PHE A 455 30.91 -10.08 12.15
C PHE A 455 29.65 -10.44 11.34
N ARG A 456 28.99 -11.57 11.67
CA ARG A 456 27.80 -12.06 10.95
C ARG A 456 26.52 -11.25 11.19
N ARG A 457 26.47 -10.41 12.23
CA ARG A 457 25.28 -9.62 12.59
C ARG A 457 25.27 -8.25 11.90
N MET A 458 26.43 -7.76 11.48
CA MET A 458 26.64 -6.45 10.85
C MET A 458 26.65 -6.52 9.31
N GLU A 459 26.86 -7.71 8.71
CA GLU A 459 26.84 -7.90 7.26
C GLU A 459 25.44 -7.69 6.63
N CYS A 460 24.36 -8.06 7.32
CA CYS A 460 23.00 -8.00 6.76
C CYS A 460 22.48 -6.55 6.50
N PRO A 461 22.66 -5.59 7.43
CA PRO A 461 22.30 -4.18 7.17
C PRO A 461 23.13 -3.53 6.07
N VAL A 462 24.44 -3.79 6.02
CA VAL A 462 25.35 -3.21 5.01
C VAL A 462 25.06 -3.80 3.63
N MET A 463 24.82 -5.11 3.52
CA MET A 463 24.45 -5.75 2.25
C MET A 463 23.13 -5.21 1.67
N LYS A 464 22.16 -4.84 2.52
CA LYS A 464 20.90 -4.21 2.11
C LYS A 464 21.12 -2.77 1.63
N LEU A 465 22.14 -2.09 2.14
CA LEU A 465 22.51 -0.74 1.71
C LEU A 465 23.24 -0.72 0.36
N MET A 466 24.00 -1.78 0.06
CA MET A 466 24.74 -1.95 -1.20
C MET A 466 23.84 -2.14 -2.43
N SER A 467 22.54 -2.40 -2.28
CA SER A 467 21.60 -2.44 -3.41
C SER A 467 21.14 -1.05 -3.85
N ASP A 468 21.10 -0.09 -2.93
CA ASP A 468 20.40 1.19 -3.12
C ASP A 468 21.38 2.38 -3.13
N TYR A 469 22.60 2.22 -2.58
CA TYR A 469 23.62 3.26 -2.48
C TYR A 469 25.01 2.79 -2.92
N GLU A 470 25.85 3.72 -3.38
CA GLU A 470 27.26 3.47 -3.67
C GLU A 470 28.04 3.44 -2.33
N VAL A 471 28.35 2.22 -1.85
CA VAL A 471 29.03 1.97 -0.56
C VAL A 471 30.48 1.54 -0.80
N THR A 472 31.41 2.24 -0.17
CA THR A 472 32.84 1.87 -0.12
C THR A 472 33.21 1.49 1.30
N LEU A 473 33.64 0.25 1.51
CA LEU A 473 34.14 -0.21 2.81
C LEU A 473 35.52 0.38 3.07
N VAL A 474 35.74 0.95 4.26
CA VAL A 474 37.05 1.44 4.72
C VAL A 474 37.54 0.45 5.77
N ASN A 475 38.75 -0.08 5.60
CA ASN A 475 39.19 -1.26 6.34
C ASN A 475 40.29 -0.89 7.34
N ASP A 476 39.88 -0.32 8.48
CA ASP A 476 40.79 -0.04 9.59
C ASP A 476 40.64 -1.12 10.67
N ASN A 477 41.77 -1.65 11.16
CA ASN A 477 41.90 -2.95 11.85
C ASN A 477 41.21 -3.10 13.23
N SER A 478 40.22 -2.28 13.58
CA SER A 478 39.48 -2.41 14.85
C SER A 478 38.06 -1.82 14.89
N SER A 479 37.56 -1.13 13.87
CA SER A 479 36.16 -0.68 13.77
C SER A 479 35.61 -0.87 12.35
N LEU A 480 34.33 -1.21 12.23
CA LEU A 480 33.66 -1.32 10.92
C LEU A 480 33.22 0.09 10.49
N SER A 481 34.00 0.70 9.60
CA SER A 481 33.69 1.99 8.98
C SER A 481 33.39 1.82 7.48
N PHE A 482 32.43 2.59 6.98
CA PHE A 482 32.10 2.61 5.57
C PHE A 482 31.69 4.01 5.11
N ARG A 483 31.99 4.31 3.86
CA ARG A 483 31.64 5.56 3.19
C ARG A 483 30.50 5.30 2.23
N ILE A 484 29.53 6.19 2.21
CA ILE A 484 28.38 6.13 1.32
C ILE A 484 28.28 7.44 0.56
N ARG A 485 28.12 7.34 -0.76
CA ARG A 485 27.73 8.50 -1.55
C ARG A 485 26.21 8.67 -1.49
N LEU A 486 25.75 9.76 -0.92
CA LEU A 486 24.35 10.16 -0.90
C LEU A 486 24.13 11.27 -1.93
N VAL A 487 23.08 11.11 -2.73
CA VAL A 487 22.51 12.20 -3.51
C VAL A 487 21.17 12.52 -2.89
N PHE A 488 21.06 13.67 -2.22
CA PHE A 488 19.79 14.06 -1.62
C PHE A 488 18.87 14.60 -2.72
N TYR A 489 17.90 13.77 -3.13
CA TYR A 489 16.73 14.22 -3.86
C TYR A 489 15.59 14.36 -2.84
N VAL A 490 15.24 15.59 -2.45
CA VAL A 490 14.00 15.79 -1.69
C VAL A 490 12.86 15.76 -2.70
N THR A 491 12.21 14.60 -2.84
CA THR A 491 10.92 14.51 -3.52
C THR A 491 9.82 14.87 -2.54
N ASP A 492 9.12 15.96 -2.81
CA ASP A 492 8.01 16.50 -2.04
C ASP A 492 6.92 15.48 -1.71
N LEU A 493 6.60 15.32 -0.43
CA LEU A 493 5.29 14.90 0.06
C LEU A 493 4.74 15.98 1.00
N VAL A 494 4.03 16.92 0.38
CA VAL A 494 2.96 17.81 0.84
C VAL A 494 3.05 18.40 2.27
N SER A 495 3.39 19.68 2.33
CA SER A 495 2.69 20.65 3.19
C SER A 495 2.68 22.03 2.53
N HIS A 496 1.49 22.47 2.13
CA HIS A 496 1.18 23.83 1.70
C HIS A 496 1.38 24.84 2.84
N SER A 497 2.62 25.25 3.06
CA SER A 497 2.93 26.46 3.83
C SER A 497 4.22 27.08 3.29
N ALA A 498 4.07 28.16 2.52
CA ALA A 498 5.13 29.06 2.04
C ALA A 498 6.30 28.38 1.27
N GLY A 499 6.36 28.62 -0.04
CA GLY A 499 7.40 28.10 -0.96
C GLY A 499 8.83 28.53 -0.61
N VAL A 500 9.44 27.84 0.35
CA VAL A 500 10.88 27.87 0.64
C VAL A 500 11.39 26.43 0.52
N LEU A 501 12.02 26.15 -0.60
CA LEU A 501 12.75 24.92 -0.87
C LEU A 501 13.94 24.79 0.11
N PRO A 502 14.20 23.62 0.73
CA PRO A 502 15.35 23.43 1.63
C PRO A 502 16.68 23.86 1.00
N PRO A 503 17.55 24.58 1.73
CA PRO A 503 18.75 25.20 1.13
C PRO A 503 19.85 24.21 0.72
N PHE A 504 19.76 22.93 1.12
CA PHE A 504 20.72 21.86 0.80
C PHE A 504 20.37 21.05 -0.46
N GLU A 505 19.33 21.43 -1.19
CA GLU A 505 18.86 20.74 -2.40
C GLU A 505 19.94 20.62 -3.49
N SER A 506 19.88 19.53 -4.26
CA SER A 506 20.75 19.22 -5.42
C SER A 506 22.24 18.99 -5.12
N GLY A 507 22.67 19.01 -3.86
CA GLY A 507 24.04 18.65 -3.47
C GLY A 507 24.30 17.14 -3.45
N VAL A 508 25.49 16.73 -3.89
CA VAL A 508 26.03 15.37 -3.72
C VAL A 508 26.89 15.36 -2.47
N TRP A 509 26.52 14.53 -1.49
CA TRP A 509 27.17 14.47 -0.17
C TRP A 509 27.75 13.09 0.09
N LYS A 510 29.01 13.02 0.51
CA LYS A 510 29.64 11.77 0.94
C LYS A 510 29.56 11.70 2.45
N VAL A 511 29.01 10.62 2.98
CA VAL A 511 28.84 10.42 4.42
C VAL A 511 29.65 9.20 4.87
N HIS A 512 30.42 9.39 5.92
CA HIS A 512 31.15 8.36 6.63
C HIS A 512 30.33 7.89 7.84
N VAL A 513 30.19 6.58 7.99
CA VAL A 513 29.51 5.96 9.14
C VAL A 513 30.45 4.96 9.79
N GLU A 514 30.56 5.07 11.11
CA GLU A 514 31.33 4.17 11.95
C GLU A 514 30.42 3.46 12.95
N LEU A 515 30.51 2.14 13.00
CA LEU A 515 29.71 1.31 13.90
C LEU A 515 30.51 0.98 15.17
N PRO A 516 30.00 1.32 16.38
CA PRO A 516 30.64 0.88 17.61
C PRO A 516 30.41 -0.61 17.86
N ASP A 517 31.28 -1.24 18.67
CA ASP A 517 31.19 -2.65 19.05
C ASP A 517 29.84 -3.03 19.70
N GLN A 518 29.17 -2.06 20.35
CA GLN A 518 27.88 -2.26 21.02
C GLN A 518 26.67 -1.91 20.13
N TYR A 519 26.85 -1.72 18.82
CA TYR A 519 25.74 -1.53 17.89
C TYR A 519 24.80 -2.76 17.88
N PRO A 520 23.45 -2.60 17.84
CA PRO A 520 22.69 -1.34 17.69
C PRO A 520 22.29 -0.66 19.01
N TYR A 521 22.74 -1.17 20.16
CA TYR A 521 22.41 -0.59 21.47
C TYR A 521 23.08 0.77 21.71
N LYS A 522 24.26 0.99 21.11
CA LYS A 522 24.84 2.32 20.91
C LYS A 522 24.63 2.78 19.47
N SER A 523 24.33 4.07 19.31
CA SER A 523 24.13 4.70 18.01
C SER A 523 25.44 4.71 17.19
N PRO A 524 25.34 4.71 15.85
CA PRO A 524 26.50 4.88 14.99
C PRO A 524 27.01 6.32 15.01
N SER A 525 28.31 6.49 14.75
CA SER A 525 28.92 7.80 14.52
C SER A 525 28.80 8.16 13.04
N ILE A 526 28.32 9.37 12.74
CA ILE A 526 28.03 9.83 11.38
C ILE A 526 28.78 11.14 11.12
N GLY A 527 29.47 11.24 9.98
CA GLY A 527 30.18 12.45 9.55
C GLY A 527 30.08 12.70 8.05
N PHE A 528 29.98 13.96 7.64
CA PHE A 528 30.05 14.38 6.25
C PHE A 528 31.51 14.52 5.82
N VAL A 529 31.89 13.82 4.75
CA VAL A 529 33.25 13.86 4.17
C VAL A 529 33.48 15.19 3.46
N ASN A 530 32.47 15.70 2.75
CA ASN A 530 32.51 17.02 2.14
C ASN A 530 31.96 18.10 3.08
N ARG A 531 32.57 19.30 3.06
CA ARG A 531 32.26 20.39 3.99
C ARG A 531 30.82 20.86 3.87
N ILE A 532 30.12 20.86 5.00
CA ILE A 532 28.72 21.30 5.12
C ILE A 532 28.58 22.42 6.16
N PHE A 533 27.77 23.43 5.85
CA PHE A 533 27.49 24.54 6.78
C PHE A 533 26.13 24.31 7.45
N HIS A 534 26.13 23.77 8.66
CA HIS A 534 24.89 23.39 9.38
C HIS A 534 25.04 23.53 10.90
N PRO A 535 24.03 24.03 11.65
CA PRO A 535 24.11 24.25 13.10
C PRO A 535 24.54 23.05 13.94
N ASN A 536 24.09 21.84 13.60
CA ASN A 536 24.39 20.60 14.36
C ASN A 536 25.50 19.74 13.73
N ILE A 537 26.26 20.27 12.77
CA ILE A 537 27.37 19.56 12.13
C ILE A 537 28.63 20.40 12.29
N ASP A 538 29.74 19.76 12.69
CA ASP A 538 31.01 20.43 12.82
C ASP A 538 31.59 20.78 11.44
N GLU A 539 32.01 22.02 11.24
CA GLU A 539 32.47 22.50 9.92
C GLU A 539 33.86 21.98 9.53
N LEU A 540 34.67 21.59 10.51
CA LEU A 540 36.04 21.12 10.30
C LEU A 540 36.09 19.60 10.07
N SER A 541 35.42 18.83 10.92
CA SER A 541 35.40 17.36 10.88
C SER A 541 34.20 16.78 10.13
N GLY A 542 33.14 17.55 9.90
CA GLY A 542 31.89 17.07 9.32
C GLY A 542 31.06 16.20 10.26
N SER A 543 31.47 16.03 11.52
CA SER A 543 30.80 15.16 12.49
C SER A 543 29.41 15.69 12.85
N VAL A 544 28.42 14.80 12.85
CA VAL A 544 27.06 15.11 13.32
C VAL A 544 27.03 15.02 14.85
N CYS A 545 26.39 15.98 15.52
CA CYS A 545 26.29 15.99 16.98
C CYS A 545 25.68 14.68 17.53
N LEU A 546 26.41 14.01 18.42
CA LEU A 546 26.02 12.72 18.99
C LEU A 546 24.72 12.79 19.79
N ASP A 547 24.46 13.90 20.48
CA ASP A 547 23.23 14.07 21.27
C ASP A 547 21.98 14.14 20.38
N VAL A 548 22.10 14.75 19.19
CA VAL A 548 21.02 14.79 18.19
C VAL A 548 20.73 13.39 17.63
N ILE A 549 21.78 12.59 17.40
CA ILE A 549 21.64 11.19 17.00
C ILE A 549 20.96 10.39 18.12
N ASN A 550 21.44 10.50 19.35
CA ASN A 550 20.93 9.73 20.49
C ASN A 550 19.49 10.04 20.88
N GLN A 551 19.02 11.28 20.68
CA GLN A 551 17.62 11.64 20.92
C GLN A 551 16.65 10.91 19.97
N THR A 552 17.10 10.60 18.76
CA THR A 552 16.28 9.96 17.73
C THR A 552 16.60 8.48 17.59
N TRP A 553 17.79 8.02 17.98
CA TRP A 553 18.23 6.65 17.78
C TRP A 553 17.47 5.64 18.65
N SER A 554 17.03 4.56 18.02
CA SER A 554 16.48 3.38 18.69
C SER A 554 17.17 2.14 18.14
N PRO A 555 17.55 1.16 18.99
CA PRO A 555 18.09 -0.12 18.54
C PRO A 555 17.13 -0.92 17.63
N MET A 556 15.86 -0.50 17.55
CA MET A 556 14.83 -1.04 16.67
C MET A 556 14.85 -0.44 15.26
N PHE A 557 15.64 0.61 15.00
CA PHE A 557 15.69 1.27 13.70
C PHE A 557 16.69 0.59 12.77
N ASP A 558 16.23 0.31 11.55
CA ASP A 558 17.10 -0.17 10.47
C ASP A 558 18.09 0.93 10.07
N MET A 559 19.29 0.54 9.66
CA MET A 559 20.36 1.45 9.23
C MET A 559 19.93 2.38 8.09
N ILE A 560 19.02 1.93 7.22
CA ILE A 560 18.47 2.74 6.12
C ILE A 560 17.71 3.98 6.63
N ASN A 561 17.12 3.92 7.84
CA ASN A 561 16.41 5.05 8.44
C ASN A 561 17.34 6.25 8.69
N ILE A 562 18.65 6.02 8.84
CA ILE A 562 19.64 7.11 8.97
C ILE A 562 19.62 7.98 7.71
N PHE A 563 19.56 7.34 6.54
CA PHE A 563 19.70 7.99 5.25
C PHE A 563 18.36 8.47 4.67
N GLU A 564 17.29 7.73 4.89
CA GLU A 564 15.95 8.08 4.36
C GLU A 564 15.17 9.02 5.28
N VAL A 565 15.45 9.01 6.59
CA VAL A 565 14.63 9.74 7.58
C VAL A 565 15.48 10.71 8.39
N PHE A 566 16.51 10.23 9.10
CA PHE A 566 17.24 11.05 10.07
C PHE A 566 18.01 12.22 9.41
N LEU A 567 18.89 11.95 8.44
CA LEU A 567 19.68 13.00 7.79
C LEU A 567 18.80 14.00 7.01
N PRO A 568 17.79 13.59 6.22
CA PRO A 568 16.87 14.54 5.59
C PRO A 568 16.11 15.42 6.59
N GLN A 569 15.66 14.87 7.72
CA GLN A 569 14.98 15.64 8.76
C GLN A 569 15.94 16.62 9.45
N LEU A 570 17.17 16.19 9.74
CA LEU A 570 18.19 17.04 10.34
C LEU A 570 18.51 18.25 9.45
N LEU A 571 18.72 18.03 8.15
CA LEU A 571 19.02 19.11 7.20
C LEU A 571 17.85 20.07 6.97
N ARG A 572 16.61 19.58 7.11
CA ARG A 572 15.39 20.39 6.94
C ARG A 572 15.07 21.20 8.19
N TYR A 573 15.31 20.64 9.38
CA TYR A 573 14.95 21.23 10.66
C TYR A 573 16.16 21.27 11.61
N PRO A 574 17.15 22.15 11.36
CA PRO A 574 18.28 22.32 12.26
C PRO A 574 17.83 22.72 13.66
N ASN A 575 18.55 22.25 14.69
CA ASN A 575 18.32 22.64 16.07
C ASN A 575 19.37 23.68 16.52
N PRO A 576 19.06 25.00 16.47
CA PRO A 576 20.01 26.05 16.87
C PRO A 576 20.17 26.18 18.39
N ALA A 577 19.37 25.47 19.20
CA ALA A 577 19.44 25.55 20.66
C ALA A 577 20.63 24.77 21.25
N ASP A 578 21.15 23.79 20.52
CA ASP A 578 22.32 22.99 20.89
C ASP A 578 23.27 22.81 19.69
N PRO A 579 23.99 23.88 19.29
CA PRO A 579 24.75 23.89 18.05
C PRO A 579 26.19 23.41 18.23
N LEU A 580 26.64 22.61 17.27
CA LEU A 580 28.06 22.26 17.09
C LEU A 580 28.79 23.35 16.29
N ASN A 581 28.09 23.99 15.33
CA ASN A 581 28.54 25.18 14.62
C ASN A 581 27.79 26.42 15.14
N GLY A 582 28.40 27.12 16.10
CA GLY A 582 27.83 28.33 16.70
C GLY A 582 27.64 29.49 15.70
N GLU A 583 28.45 29.56 14.64
CA GLU A 583 28.30 30.59 13.60
C GLU A 583 27.06 30.33 12.75
N ALA A 584 26.86 29.09 12.31
CA ALA A 584 25.68 28.67 11.55
C ALA A 584 24.39 28.87 12.37
N ALA A 585 24.40 28.52 13.65
CA ALA A 585 23.27 28.71 14.55
C ALA A 585 22.95 30.20 14.78
N ALA A 586 23.96 31.03 15.03
CA ALA A 586 23.77 32.46 15.20
C ALA A 586 23.26 33.13 13.93
N LEU A 587 23.75 32.71 12.75
CA LEU A 587 23.32 33.24 11.45
C LEU A 587 21.88 32.82 11.13
N LEU A 588 21.52 31.56 11.39
CA LEU A 588 20.16 31.06 11.23
C LEU A 588 19.17 31.81 12.14
N MET A 589 19.54 32.08 13.40
CA MET A 589 18.66 32.77 14.36
C MET A 589 18.53 34.27 14.08
N ARG A 590 19.59 34.94 13.60
CA ARG A 590 19.60 36.40 13.39
C ARG A 590 19.09 36.79 12.00
N GLU A 591 19.56 36.10 10.96
CA GLU A 591 19.31 36.45 9.56
C GLU A 591 19.08 35.19 8.70
N PRO A 592 17.87 34.57 8.75
CA PRO A 592 17.58 33.31 8.05
C PRO A 592 17.86 33.35 6.54
N LYS A 593 17.58 34.47 5.87
CA LYS A 593 17.85 34.64 4.43
C LYS A 593 19.35 34.65 4.11
N SER A 594 20.17 35.19 5.01
CA SER A 594 21.63 35.22 4.85
C SER A 594 22.22 33.82 5.05
N TYR A 595 21.67 33.07 6.02
CA TYR A 595 21.98 31.66 6.22
C TYR A 595 21.66 30.83 4.97
N GLU A 596 20.46 30.95 4.40
CA GLU A 596 20.08 30.24 3.17
C GLU A 596 21.03 30.52 2.00
N ASN A 597 21.46 31.77 1.81
CA ASN A 597 22.40 32.13 0.75
C ASN A 597 23.78 31.51 1.00
N LYS A 598 24.28 31.56 2.24
CA LYS A 598 25.56 30.95 2.61
C LYS A 598 25.55 29.43 2.43
N VAL A 599 24.43 28.77 2.76
CA VAL A 599 24.26 27.34 2.52
C VAL A 599 24.27 27.03 1.01
N LYS A 600 23.57 27.81 0.18
CA LYS A 600 23.59 27.64 -1.29
C LYS A 600 25.00 27.79 -1.88
N GLU A 601 25.78 28.76 -1.38
CA GLU A 601 27.19 28.91 -1.78
C GLU A 601 28.04 27.68 -1.41
N TYR A 602 27.84 27.13 -0.20
CA TYR A 602 28.54 25.91 0.24
C TYR A 602 28.15 24.69 -0.59
N VAL A 603 26.87 24.53 -0.93
CA VAL A 603 26.38 23.45 -1.80
C VAL A 603 27.04 23.55 -3.18
N GLN A 604 27.08 24.73 -3.78
CA GLN A 604 27.71 24.93 -5.09
C GLN A 604 29.22 24.66 -5.07
N LYS A 605 29.89 25.01 -3.96
CA LYS A 605 31.35 24.92 -3.85
C LYS A 605 31.85 23.53 -3.45
N TYR A 606 31.16 22.85 -2.54
CA TYR A 606 31.66 21.62 -1.90
C TYR A 606 30.77 20.40 -2.13
N ALA A 607 29.59 20.56 -2.72
CA ALA A 607 28.65 19.46 -2.99
C ALA A 607 28.31 19.31 -4.49
N SER A 608 29.16 19.85 -5.38
CA SER A 608 29.11 19.53 -6.81
C SER A 608 29.68 18.13 -7.06
N LYS A 609 29.27 17.48 -8.17
CA LYS A 609 29.68 16.10 -8.48
C LYS A 609 31.21 15.94 -8.53
N ASP A 610 31.89 16.92 -9.11
CA ASP A 610 33.36 16.93 -9.22
C ASP A 610 34.04 17.20 -7.87
N ALA A 611 33.52 18.14 -7.08
CA ALA A 611 34.07 18.47 -5.75
C ALA A 611 33.88 17.33 -4.73
N ALA A 612 32.76 16.59 -4.82
CA ALA A 612 32.53 15.41 -4.01
C ALA A 612 33.52 14.28 -4.35
N ASP A 613 33.95 14.18 -5.61
CA ASP A 613 34.94 13.20 -6.06
C ASP A 613 36.36 13.52 -5.58
N GLU A 614 36.76 14.79 -5.63
CA GLU A 614 38.06 15.26 -5.10
C GLU A 614 38.18 15.14 -3.58
N ALA A 615 37.13 15.46 -2.82
CA ALA A 615 37.12 15.36 -1.35
C ALA A 615 37.31 13.92 -0.82
N GLY A 616 37.08 12.89 -1.66
CA GLY A 616 37.34 11.50 -1.31
C GLY A 616 38.80 11.05 -1.53
N ALA A 617 39.54 11.74 -2.41
CA ALA A 617 40.89 11.37 -2.82
C ALA A 617 41.98 11.92 -1.87
N GLU A 618 41.72 13.02 -1.17
CA GLU A 618 42.67 13.64 -0.23
C GLU A 618 42.79 12.90 1.13
N SER A 619 42.12 11.75 1.31
CA SER A 619 42.13 10.98 2.57
C SER A 619 42.89 9.66 2.50
N GLU A 620 43.57 9.36 1.39
CA GLU A 620 44.42 8.17 1.26
C GLU A 620 45.87 8.40 1.72
N ASP A 621 46.28 9.66 1.97
CA ASP A 621 47.59 10.03 2.49
C ASP A 621 47.41 11.08 3.61
N ASP A 622 47.33 10.66 4.88
CA ASP A 622 48.05 11.27 6.01
C ASP A 622 47.65 10.64 7.36
N ASP A 623 48.64 9.94 7.94
CA ASP A 623 48.73 9.56 9.35
C ASP A 623 48.90 10.81 10.22
N ASP A 624 47.84 11.32 10.87
CA ASP A 624 47.93 11.98 12.20
C ASP A 624 46.56 12.52 12.67
N MET A 625 45.87 11.79 13.55
CA MET A 625 45.08 12.38 14.64
C MET A 625 45.02 11.41 15.82
N SER A 626 45.82 11.70 16.85
CA SER A 626 45.93 10.90 18.07
C SER A 626 44.78 11.10 19.07
N SER A 627 44.31 9.98 19.63
CA SER A 627 43.87 9.72 21.02
C SER A 627 43.25 10.85 21.87
N VAL A 628 41.97 10.70 22.24
CA VAL A 628 41.43 11.22 23.52
C VAL A 628 40.43 10.24 24.15
N ALA A 629 40.84 9.75 25.33
CA ALA A 629 40.08 9.35 26.53
C ALA A 629 39.10 8.16 26.49
N SER A 630 39.68 7.00 26.84
CA SER A 630 39.04 5.94 27.63
C SER A 630 38.54 6.47 28.98
N PHE A 631 37.28 6.23 29.31
CA PHE A 631 36.81 6.15 30.70
C PHE A 631 36.30 4.72 30.93
N GLY A 632 36.97 4.03 31.86
CA GLY A 632 36.62 2.69 32.28
C GLY A 632 35.44 2.71 33.26
N ASP A 633 34.61 1.68 33.16
CA ASP A 633 33.75 1.21 34.23
C ASP A 633 34.63 0.72 35.39
N ASP A 634 34.30 1.13 36.62
CA ASP A 634 34.60 0.34 37.80
C ASP A 634 33.44 0.46 38.82
N ASP A 635 33.00 -0.75 39.22
CA ASP A 635 32.38 -1.17 40.46
C ASP A 635 30.88 -0.93 40.76
N ASP A 636 30.13 -2.01 40.53
CA ASP A 636 29.07 -2.53 41.39
C ASP A 636 29.48 -2.56 42.88
N GLN A 637 28.62 -2.07 43.79
CA GLN A 637 28.00 -2.89 44.85
C GLN A 637 26.97 -2.12 45.73
N PRO A 638 26.05 -2.84 46.43
CA PRO A 638 24.76 -2.32 46.87
C PRO A 638 24.64 -2.00 48.38
N ALA A 639 23.49 -1.40 48.71
CA ALA A 639 22.78 -1.37 50.00
C ALA A 639 23.29 -0.42 51.12
N GLY A 640 22.36 0.37 51.67
CA GLY A 640 22.53 0.96 53.01
C GLY A 640 21.68 2.20 53.32
N HIS A 641 20.60 1.98 54.08
CA HIS A 641 19.96 2.86 55.07
C HIS A 641 19.72 4.36 54.79
N MET A 642 18.43 4.72 54.78
CA MET A 642 17.94 6.02 55.25
C MET A 642 18.01 6.07 56.77
N ASP A 643 18.66 7.11 57.31
CA ASP A 643 18.35 7.68 58.62
C ASP A 643 18.29 9.21 58.48
N ASP A 644 17.16 9.75 58.94
CA ASP A 644 16.79 11.09 59.41
C ASP A 644 17.69 12.31 59.09
N VAL A 645 17.07 13.37 58.53
CA VAL A 645 16.58 14.59 59.24
C VAL A 645 15.67 15.41 58.33
#